data_AF-A0A422MVL0-F1
#
_entry.id   AF-A0A422MVL0-F1
#
_cell.length_a   1.000
_cell.length_b   1.000
_cell.length_c   1.000
_cell.angle_alpha   90.00
_cell.angle_beta   90.00
_cell.angle_gamma   90.00
#
_symmetry.space_group_name_H-M   'P 1'
#
loop_
_entity.id
_entity.type
_entity.pdbx_description
1 polymer ?
#
loop_
_entity_poly.entity_id
_entity_poly.type
_entity_poly.pdbx_seq_one_letter_code
_entity_poly.pdbx_strand_id
1 'polypeptide(L)'
;TRDGDCFDALTTAFSDCKCECAGGGHGDVCAPVAAPVGPPPPSLPSPPAFGECLSDMEYPEVAQVVGGGLSWLCYRNVTFSGAFMRLTVDIAAMTGDVANVTFDGCTWRDGASLVLAGKADSAVGSLNIAINNNTFDDAVLSPTGAFPPRTEITISGNRFTLTMGVSRLGLPLEKASSVVMNGVAITNHSAVVLSDNTFRSVVGVSSVICVVDSTLRLSWDSLFAVMRNTFSVEGRKSVIIQRGGSELYPSLEVMNNSAVVVQGNVVSKPVAYIIYLERALRVESLSVVVFQGNIMQGSATALYAASSFYVYYDSWVQVSRNLCRGSPEHAFVFVKQLLSLRRSVLSVSGNQFTSDNETLTVLRIDGGSSDLPHGAVVAACNTVSGGGEASYMIPQAYNPTIRSCSDPCTLAASCFPAYTTTATVDDGCACTCAEGGHGEHCLPVEVPKIHGGDVDPCVRDMNVTWDVMAGFGVSSVCYVGVTFAADVVVGVGAMSGKARNVTLTNCTFVGGASLYVVGWTFDPPAGMQVDVLLSGLKVRSGGGVLVANRYPPGSRVTLVDSALIAERRVAYRSAYDLGGASGCLVLYNLNLTGSVLTVARTQVVAVFSDAVGVLAVGGVALSLRAALYLDRLSVQTALGLGVSVEGGVTAVAGSVLALVDSDFLLCEHAVSVRGDVSMSGSVLEFVRSDFASTQSYAVMFSSAVGLSGGAMLLAKENVHDSISKELLYAAGAVTATGSTLSFVRNQGLFLRMLSVSVSLAAEAQLRVACNRADGRVLSTADEYAAAGLWRGRKH
;
A
#
# COMPACT_ATOMS: atom_id res chain seq x y z
N THR A 1 -13.43 46.44 30.14
CA THR A 1 -14.23 47.26 31.09
C THR A 1 -15.60 47.44 30.49
N ARG A 2 -16.66 47.62 31.30
CA ARG A 2 -18.04 47.73 30.82
C ARG A 2 -18.17 48.65 29.58
N ASP A 3 -17.60 49.85 29.64
CA ASP A 3 -17.65 50.86 28.57
C ASP A 3 -16.87 50.48 27.29
N GLY A 4 -15.99 49.47 27.35
CA GLY A 4 -15.21 48.97 26.21
C GLY A 4 -15.70 47.65 25.62
N ASP A 5 -16.42 46.85 26.40
CA ASP A 5 -16.83 45.49 26.04
C ASP A 5 -18.32 45.41 25.66
N CYS A 6 -19.13 46.38 26.10
CA CYS A 6 -20.58 46.34 25.95
C CYS A 6 -21.15 47.61 25.35
N PHE A 7 -22.25 47.50 24.60
CA PHE A 7 -23.05 48.65 24.25
C PHE A 7 -23.86 49.11 25.46
N ASP A 8 -23.31 50.10 26.16
CA ASP A 8 -23.78 50.53 27.48
C ASP A 8 -25.27 50.84 27.55
N ALA A 9 -25.80 51.49 26.51
CA ALA A 9 -27.20 51.92 26.46
C ALA A 9 -28.21 50.74 26.50
N LEU A 10 -27.77 49.53 26.14
CA LEU A 10 -28.60 48.34 26.14
C LEU A 10 -28.03 47.24 27.03
N THR A 11 -27.15 47.57 27.98
CA THR A 11 -26.55 46.60 28.90
C THR A 11 -27.14 46.75 30.31
N THR A 12 -27.79 45.71 30.81
CA THR A 12 -28.38 45.66 32.16
C THR A 12 -27.37 45.29 33.23
N ALA A 13 -26.42 44.42 32.91
CA ALA A 13 -25.36 44.00 33.82
C ALA A 13 -24.10 43.60 33.05
N PHE A 14 -22.96 43.66 33.74
CA PHE A 14 -21.67 43.25 33.22
C PHE A 14 -20.95 42.40 34.27
N SER A 15 -20.68 41.15 33.95
CA SER A 15 -19.94 40.20 34.78
C SER A 15 -19.13 39.27 33.88
N ASP A 16 -17.94 38.85 34.33
CA ASP A 16 -17.07 37.91 33.60
C ASP A 16 -16.82 38.26 32.11
N CYS A 17 -16.65 39.54 31.80
CA CYS A 17 -16.48 40.04 30.42
C CYS A 17 -17.64 39.71 29.48
N LYS A 18 -18.85 39.53 30.02
CA LYS A 18 -20.08 39.30 29.27
C LYS A 18 -21.10 40.39 29.57
N CYS A 19 -21.82 40.80 28.53
CA CYS A 19 -22.87 41.80 28.59
C CYS A 19 -24.23 41.10 28.73
N GLU A 20 -25.00 41.46 29.75
CA GLU A 20 -26.42 41.09 29.81
C GLU A 20 -27.25 42.18 29.16
N CYS A 21 -28.08 41.83 28.18
CA CYS A 21 -28.76 42.81 27.34
C CYS A 21 -30.16 43.17 27.86
N ALA A 22 -30.47 44.46 27.82
CA ALA A 22 -31.83 44.98 27.96
C ALA A 22 -32.68 44.57 26.74
N GLY A 23 -34.01 44.65 26.87
CA GLY A 23 -34.93 44.38 25.77
C GLY A 23 -34.60 45.22 24.53
N GLY A 24 -34.31 44.56 23.41
CA GLY A 24 -33.89 45.17 22.13
C GLY A 24 -32.38 45.15 21.85
N GLY A 25 -31.54 44.71 22.81
CA GLY A 25 -30.13 44.41 22.56
C GLY A 25 -29.94 42.99 22.02
N HIS A 26 -29.05 42.84 21.04
CA HIS A 26 -28.77 41.58 20.37
C HIS A 26 -27.29 41.19 20.44
N GLY A 27 -27.04 39.90 20.66
CA GLY A 27 -25.70 39.32 20.71
C GLY A 27 -24.89 39.70 21.95
N ASP A 28 -23.63 39.29 21.94
CA ASP A 28 -22.74 39.22 23.10
C ASP A 28 -22.30 40.60 23.63
N VAL A 29 -22.55 41.64 22.83
CA VAL A 29 -22.24 43.05 23.09
C VAL A 29 -23.48 43.95 23.19
N CYS A 30 -24.68 43.37 23.17
CA CYS A 30 -25.96 44.09 23.28
C CYS A 30 -26.19 45.18 22.23
N ALA A 31 -25.82 44.89 20.99
CA ALA A 31 -25.97 45.83 19.88
C ALA A 31 -27.46 46.08 19.54
N PRO A 32 -27.82 47.28 19.05
CA PRO A 32 -29.20 47.64 18.73
C PRO A 32 -29.80 46.90 17.51
N VAL A 33 -29.00 46.18 16.73
CA VAL A 33 -29.43 45.42 15.55
C VAL A 33 -28.73 44.07 15.52
N ALA A 34 -29.48 42.98 15.29
CA ALA A 34 -28.91 41.66 15.09
C ALA A 34 -28.05 41.65 13.80
N ALA A 35 -26.78 41.25 13.92
CA ALA A 35 -25.97 40.98 12.75
C ALA A 35 -26.65 39.88 11.91
N PRO A 36 -26.72 40.01 10.57
CA PRO A 36 -27.25 38.94 9.74
C PRO A 36 -26.41 37.69 9.96
N VAL A 37 -27.05 36.66 10.53
CA VAL A 37 -26.44 35.33 10.64
C VAL A 37 -26.25 34.85 9.20
N GLY A 38 -24.99 34.84 8.76
CA GLY A 38 -24.63 34.26 7.47
C GLY A 38 -25.09 32.80 7.38
N PRO A 39 -25.31 32.25 6.18
CA PRO A 39 -25.65 30.85 6.03
C PRO A 39 -24.64 29.97 6.77
N PRO A 40 -25.07 28.88 7.42
CA PRO A 40 -24.18 27.98 8.14
C PRO A 40 -23.07 27.48 7.19
N PRO A 41 -21.84 27.32 7.69
CA PRO A 41 -20.75 26.81 6.86
C PRO A 41 -21.16 25.46 6.25
N PRO A 42 -20.81 25.20 4.97
CA PRO A 42 -21.11 23.93 4.33
C PRO A 42 -20.60 22.77 5.20
N SER A 43 -21.42 21.73 5.35
CA SER A 43 -21.06 20.55 6.13
C SER A 43 -19.82 19.89 5.53
N LEU A 44 -18.75 19.81 6.31
CA LEU A 44 -17.51 19.18 5.87
C LEU A 44 -17.69 17.67 5.65
N PRO A 45 -17.08 17.09 4.61
CA PRO A 45 -17.06 15.64 4.42
C PRO A 45 -16.44 14.95 5.65
N SER A 46 -17.05 13.87 6.10
CA SER A 46 -16.47 13.03 7.16
C SER A 46 -15.20 12.33 6.64
N PRO A 47 -14.20 12.08 7.49
CA PRO A 47 -13.03 11.28 7.10
C PRO A 47 -13.45 9.88 6.65
N PRO A 48 -12.76 9.27 5.66
CA PRO A 48 -13.07 7.91 5.22
C PRO A 48 -12.86 6.91 6.37
N ALA A 49 -13.68 5.85 6.42
CA ALA A 49 -13.45 4.76 7.35
C ALA A 49 -12.19 3.96 6.98
N PHE A 50 -11.72 3.10 7.89
CA PHE A 50 -10.53 2.28 7.66
C PHE A 50 -10.68 1.40 6.41
N GLY A 51 -9.72 1.51 5.49
CA GLY A 51 -9.72 0.77 4.22
C GLY A 51 -10.54 1.41 3.10
N GLU A 52 -11.17 2.56 3.34
CA GLU A 52 -12.01 3.28 2.35
C GLU A 52 -11.30 4.50 1.78
N CYS A 53 -11.82 5.03 0.67
CA CYS A 53 -11.36 6.26 0.04
C CYS A 53 -12.54 7.21 -0.14
N LEU A 54 -12.36 8.48 0.21
CA LEU A 54 -13.26 9.54 -0.24
C LEU A 54 -13.03 9.73 -1.75
N SER A 55 -14.07 9.57 -2.57
CA SER A 55 -13.88 9.57 -4.03
C SER A 55 -14.88 10.38 -4.83
N ASP A 56 -14.45 10.76 -6.04
CA ASP A 56 -15.28 11.29 -7.14
C ASP A 56 -16.15 12.51 -6.73
N MET A 57 -15.53 13.50 -6.09
CA MET A 57 -16.22 14.71 -5.61
C MET A 57 -15.35 15.97 -5.69
N GLU A 58 -16.00 17.13 -5.64
CA GLU A 58 -15.34 18.42 -5.37
C GLU A 58 -15.31 18.68 -3.87
N TYR A 59 -14.11 18.95 -3.34
CA TYR A 59 -13.91 19.26 -1.94
C TYR A 59 -14.20 20.74 -1.68
N PRO A 60 -14.88 21.09 -0.56
CA PRO A 60 -15.14 22.50 -0.23
C PRO A 60 -13.83 23.27 -0.05
N GLU A 61 -13.76 24.51 -0.54
CA GLU A 61 -12.61 25.39 -0.32
C GLU A 61 -12.49 25.74 1.17
N VAL A 62 -11.55 25.08 1.86
CA VAL A 62 -11.35 25.24 3.30
C VAL A 62 -9.89 24.95 3.67
N ALA A 63 -9.44 25.56 4.77
CA ALA A 63 -8.24 25.13 5.46
C ALA A 63 -8.61 24.10 6.53
N GLN A 64 -8.26 22.83 6.30
CA GLN A 64 -8.60 21.72 7.18
C GLN A 64 -7.36 20.92 7.59
N VAL A 65 -7.37 20.44 8.82
CA VAL A 65 -6.42 19.46 9.34
C VAL A 65 -7.12 18.11 9.48
N VAL A 66 -6.53 17.04 8.94
CA VAL A 66 -7.04 15.67 8.97
C VAL A 66 -5.98 14.72 9.54
N GLY A 67 -6.39 13.51 9.92
CA GLY A 67 -5.49 12.46 10.45
C GLY A 67 -5.66 12.18 11.94
N GLY A 68 -6.29 13.06 12.70
CA GLY A 68 -6.48 12.89 14.14
C GLY A 68 -7.20 11.57 14.51
N GLY A 69 -6.50 10.68 15.22
CA GLY A 69 -7.00 9.38 15.65
C GLY A 69 -7.14 8.33 14.55
N LEU A 70 -6.64 8.60 13.33
CA LEU A 70 -6.79 7.73 12.17
C LEU A 70 -5.48 7.00 11.87
N SER A 71 -5.59 5.72 11.49
CA SER A 71 -4.51 4.92 10.87
C SER A 71 -4.63 4.87 9.34
N TRP A 72 -5.64 5.55 8.78
CA TRP A 72 -5.98 5.46 7.36
C TRP A 72 -6.60 6.75 6.84
N LEU A 73 -6.10 7.24 5.70
CA LEU A 73 -6.67 8.33 4.90
C LEU A 73 -6.51 7.98 3.42
N CYS A 74 -7.57 8.10 2.63
CA CYS A 74 -7.46 7.93 1.19
C CYS A 74 -8.42 8.87 0.46
N TYR A 75 -7.89 9.56 -0.55
CA TYR A 75 -8.64 10.43 -1.45
C TYR A 75 -8.40 9.95 -2.88
N ARG A 76 -9.48 9.77 -3.66
CA ARG A 76 -9.41 9.27 -5.04
C ARG A 76 -10.26 10.09 -6.00
N ASN A 77 -9.68 10.62 -7.08
CA ASN A 77 -10.40 11.48 -8.04
C ASN A 77 -11.13 12.66 -7.38
N VAL A 78 -10.56 13.21 -6.30
CA VAL A 78 -11.12 14.37 -5.59
C VAL A 78 -10.52 15.66 -6.14
N THR A 79 -11.34 16.69 -6.33
CA THR A 79 -10.89 18.02 -6.78
C THR A 79 -10.82 18.99 -5.61
N PHE A 80 -9.63 19.55 -5.36
CA PHE A 80 -9.33 20.59 -4.38
C PHE A 80 -9.04 21.90 -5.13
N SER A 81 -9.84 22.93 -4.90
CA SER A 81 -9.81 24.18 -5.70
C SER A 81 -9.81 25.40 -4.80
N GLY A 82 -9.02 26.41 -5.15
CA GLY A 82 -9.08 27.75 -4.57
C GLY A 82 -7.89 28.08 -3.67
N ALA A 83 -7.62 29.38 -3.54
CA ALA A 83 -6.43 29.89 -2.86
C ALA A 83 -6.48 29.68 -1.33
N PHE A 84 -7.67 29.48 -0.77
CA PHE A 84 -7.86 29.14 0.64
C PHE A 84 -7.92 27.63 0.88
N MET A 85 -7.96 26.82 -0.17
CA MET A 85 -7.98 25.37 -0.05
C MET A 85 -6.63 24.85 0.45
N ARG A 86 -6.64 24.35 1.68
CA ARG A 86 -5.47 23.71 2.29
C ARG A 86 -5.88 22.46 3.03
N LEU A 87 -5.39 21.33 2.58
CA LEU A 87 -5.51 20.08 3.32
C LEU A 87 -4.18 19.79 4.02
N THR A 88 -4.20 19.82 5.34
CA THR A 88 -3.05 19.45 6.16
C THR A 88 -3.29 18.06 6.74
N VAL A 89 -2.42 17.11 6.39
CA VAL A 89 -2.39 15.80 7.04
C VAL A 89 -1.48 15.90 8.25
N ASP A 90 -2.06 15.88 9.44
CA ASP A 90 -1.33 15.92 10.71
C ASP A 90 -0.95 14.51 11.14
N ILE A 91 0.29 14.14 10.84
CA ILE A 91 0.86 12.81 11.09
C ILE A 91 1.13 12.61 12.59
N ALA A 92 1.30 13.69 13.35
CA ALA A 92 1.48 13.60 14.81
C ALA A 92 0.20 13.15 15.49
N ALA A 93 -0.95 13.50 14.91
CA ALA A 93 -2.27 13.17 15.44
C ALA A 93 -2.79 11.79 14.97
N MET A 94 -2.13 11.15 13.99
CA MET A 94 -2.46 9.80 13.54
C MET A 94 -2.11 8.74 14.60
N THR A 95 -2.76 7.58 14.54
CA THR A 95 -2.58 6.47 15.48
C THR A 95 -2.48 5.12 14.77
N GLY A 96 -1.99 4.10 15.48
CA GLY A 96 -1.88 2.72 14.98
C GLY A 96 -0.44 2.28 14.68
N ASP A 97 -0.23 0.96 14.64
CA ASP A 97 1.10 0.37 14.37
C ASP A 97 1.60 0.71 12.95
N VAL A 98 0.66 0.83 12.00
CA VAL A 98 0.91 1.28 10.63
C VAL A 98 -0.16 2.30 10.25
N ALA A 99 0.25 3.45 9.71
CA ALA A 99 -0.66 4.47 9.18
C ALA A 99 -0.47 4.66 7.67
N ASN A 100 -1.56 4.80 6.92
CA ASN A 100 -1.53 4.96 5.46
C ASN A 100 -2.30 6.19 4.99
N VAL A 101 -1.71 6.95 4.06
CA VAL A 101 -2.31 8.17 3.48
C VAL A 101 -2.20 8.13 1.95
N THR A 102 -3.32 8.13 1.22
CA THR A 102 -3.34 8.12 -0.26
C THR A 102 -3.98 9.37 -0.84
N PHE A 103 -3.38 9.88 -1.90
CA PHE A 103 -4.02 10.77 -2.88
C PHE A 103 -3.81 10.17 -4.26
N ASP A 104 -4.87 9.64 -4.88
CA ASP A 104 -4.80 8.91 -6.15
C ASP A 104 -5.71 9.58 -7.20
N GLY A 105 -5.13 10.14 -8.25
CA GLY A 105 -5.89 10.81 -9.31
C GLY A 105 -6.60 12.10 -8.89
N CYS A 106 -6.23 12.70 -7.75
CA CYS A 106 -6.82 13.97 -7.31
C CYS A 106 -6.33 15.15 -8.16
N THR A 107 -7.15 16.21 -8.21
CA THR A 107 -6.81 17.48 -8.87
C THR A 107 -6.69 18.58 -7.83
N TRP A 108 -5.58 19.29 -7.81
CA TRP A 108 -5.30 20.45 -6.97
C TRP A 108 -5.13 21.65 -7.88
N ARG A 109 -5.96 22.69 -7.74
CA ARG A 109 -5.91 23.84 -8.63
C ARG A 109 -6.17 25.19 -7.95
N ASP A 110 -5.90 26.27 -8.67
CA ASP A 110 -6.24 27.66 -8.31
C ASP A 110 -5.64 28.10 -6.96
N GLY A 111 -4.41 27.71 -6.66
CA GLY A 111 -3.72 28.05 -5.42
C GLY A 111 -3.87 27.04 -4.28
N ALA A 112 -4.52 25.90 -4.52
CA ALA A 112 -4.71 24.86 -3.52
C ALA A 112 -3.37 24.29 -3.00
N SER A 113 -3.36 23.81 -1.76
CA SER A 113 -2.17 23.25 -1.12
C SER A 113 -2.43 21.95 -0.36
N LEU A 114 -1.55 20.96 -0.60
CA LEU A 114 -1.46 19.73 0.19
C LEU A 114 -0.24 19.83 1.11
N VAL A 115 -0.46 19.78 2.43
CA VAL A 115 0.59 19.84 3.44
C VAL A 115 0.67 18.51 4.18
N LEU A 116 1.84 17.88 4.19
CA LEU A 116 2.11 16.71 5.02
C LEU A 116 2.89 17.18 6.24
N ALA A 117 2.24 17.25 7.40
CA ALA A 117 2.84 17.78 8.63
C ALA A 117 3.33 16.61 9.51
N GLY A 118 4.63 16.34 9.43
CA GLY A 118 5.33 15.33 10.21
C GLY A 118 5.82 15.84 11.58
N LYS A 119 5.79 14.95 12.57
CA LYS A 119 6.47 15.15 13.86
C LYS A 119 7.16 13.84 14.31
N ALA A 120 8.39 13.94 14.80
CA ALA A 120 9.23 12.77 15.15
C ALA A 120 8.70 11.95 16.35
N ASP A 121 7.91 12.55 17.23
CA ASP A 121 7.31 11.92 18.43
C ASP A 121 5.89 11.39 18.17
N SER A 122 5.52 11.15 16.90
CA SER A 122 4.24 10.54 16.55
C SER A 122 4.09 9.15 17.18
N ALA A 123 2.86 8.81 17.58
CA ALA A 123 2.51 7.49 18.12
C ALA A 123 2.45 6.39 17.04
N VAL A 124 2.60 6.74 15.77
CA VAL A 124 2.54 5.82 14.64
C VAL A 124 3.83 5.00 14.55
N GLY A 125 3.70 3.66 14.44
CA GLY A 125 4.86 2.76 14.36
C GLY A 125 5.58 2.76 13.01
N SER A 126 4.85 2.91 11.91
CA SER A 126 5.34 3.05 10.52
C SER A 126 4.30 3.78 9.66
N LEU A 127 4.74 4.48 8.60
CA LEU A 127 3.88 5.40 7.85
C LEU A 127 4.09 5.27 6.35
N ASN A 128 3.02 5.09 5.58
CA ASN A 128 3.06 5.11 4.11
C ASN A 128 2.21 6.25 3.57
N ILE A 129 2.81 7.12 2.76
CA ILE A 129 2.12 8.21 2.06
C ILE A 129 2.32 8.03 0.57
N ALA A 130 1.23 7.84 -0.19
CA ALA A 130 1.27 7.71 -1.64
C ALA A 130 0.49 8.85 -2.31
N ILE A 131 1.17 9.63 -3.14
CA ILE A 131 0.62 10.72 -3.94
C ILE A 131 0.83 10.31 -5.41
N ASN A 132 -0.18 9.66 -5.98
CA ASN A 132 -0.10 9.01 -7.29
C ASN A 132 -1.03 9.63 -8.32
N ASN A 133 -0.52 9.86 -9.53
CA ASN A 133 -1.32 10.28 -10.69
C ASN A 133 -2.16 11.56 -10.49
N ASN A 134 -1.76 12.43 -9.56
CA ASN A 134 -2.48 13.68 -9.28
C ASN A 134 -2.10 14.78 -10.28
N THR A 135 -3.00 15.75 -10.44
CA THR A 135 -2.73 16.98 -11.19
C THR A 135 -2.65 18.15 -10.22
N PHE A 136 -1.53 18.87 -10.22
CA PHE A 136 -1.33 20.12 -9.48
C PHE A 136 -1.21 21.25 -10.50
N ASP A 137 -2.22 22.10 -10.62
CA ASP A 137 -2.28 23.22 -11.56
C ASP A 137 -2.31 24.54 -10.79
N ASP A 138 -1.18 25.25 -10.77
CA ASP A 138 -0.96 26.38 -9.85
C ASP A 138 -1.28 25.99 -8.40
N ALA A 139 -0.79 24.82 -7.98
CA ALA A 139 -0.97 24.25 -6.65
C ALA A 139 0.38 23.72 -6.10
N VAL A 140 0.45 23.55 -4.78
CA VAL A 140 1.70 23.20 -4.08
C VAL A 140 1.55 21.94 -3.23
N LEU A 141 2.53 21.04 -3.36
CA LEU A 141 2.76 19.94 -2.43
C LEU A 141 3.85 20.33 -1.41
N SER A 142 3.56 20.23 -0.12
CA SER A 142 4.49 20.65 0.93
C SER A 142 4.68 19.62 2.05
N PRO A 143 5.65 18.71 1.92
CA PRO A 143 6.12 17.89 3.02
C PRO A 143 6.86 18.76 4.04
N THR A 144 6.45 18.71 5.31
CA THR A 144 6.98 19.57 6.38
C THR A 144 7.26 18.74 7.64
N GLY A 145 8.41 18.96 8.28
CA GLY A 145 8.78 18.35 9.56
C GLY A 145 9.44 16.98 9.46
N ALA A 146 9.64 16.36 10.62
CA ALA A 146 10.27 15.03 10.74
C ALA A 146 9.19 13.94 10.74
N PHE A 147 9.45 12.83 10.08
CA PHE A 147 8.48 11.73 10.00
C PHE A 147 8.82 10.61 11.01
N PRO A 148 7.82 9.79 11.42
CA PRO A 148 8.07 8.59 12.23
C PRO A 148 9.11 7.66 11.56
N PRO A 149 9.77 6.77 12.32
CA PRO A 149 10.66 5.76 11.72
C PRO A 149 9.88 4.86 10.74
N ARG A 150 10.58 4.30 9.74
CA ARG A 150 9.97 3.48 8.67
C ARG A 150 8.83 4.21 7.95
N THR A 151 9.10 5.45 7.54
CA THR A 151 8.19 6.23 6.72
C THR A 151 8.53 6.06 5.23
N GLU A 152 7.55 5.73 4.40
CA GLU A 152 7.67 5.74 2.93
C GLU A 152 6.75 6.81 2.33
N ILE A 153 7.32 7.85 1.72
CA ILE A 153 6.58 8.88 0.97
C ILE A 153 6.88 8.72 -0.52
N THR A 154 5.89 8.27 -1.28
CA THR A 154 5.99 8.08 -2.73
C THR A 154 5.15 9.12 -3.46
N ILE A 155 5.79 9.91 -4.31
CA ILE A 155 5.18 10.93 -5.15
C ILE A 155 5.41 10.49 -6.60
N SER A 156 4.44 9.78 -7.19
CA SER A 156 4.63 9.10 -8.47
C SER A 156 3.62 9.47 -9.55
N GLY A 157 4.07 9.65 -10.79
CA GLY A 157 3.19 9.84 -11.96
C GLY A 157 2.37 11.13 -11.94
N ASN A 158 2.69 12.10 -11.07
CA ASN A 158 1.93 13.34 -10.95
C ASN A 158 2.31 14.35 -12.03
N ARG A 159 1.38 15.26 -12.33
CA ARG A 159 1.57 16.38 -13.24
C ARG A 159 1.53 17.69 -12.47
N PHE A 160 2.63 18.43 -12.46
CA PHE A 160 2.73 19.77 -11.89
C PHE A 160 2.79 20.80 -13.02
N THR A 161 1.88 21.75 -13.02
CA THR A 161 1.86 22.89 -13.94
C THR A 161 1.91 24.17 -13.12
N LEU A 162 2.86 25.05 -13.43
CA LEU A 162 2.95 26.39 -12.87
C LEU A 162 2.86 27.42 -14.00
N THR A 163 1.78 28.20 -13.97
CA THR A 163 1.58 29.38 -14.83
C THR A 163 1.78 30.68 -14.06
N MET A 164 1.63 30.66 -12.74
CA MET A 164 1.89 31.78 -11.84
C MET A 164 2.61 31.36 -10.56
N GLY A 165 3.07 32.35 -9.78
CA GLY A 165 3.69 32.09 -8.48
C GLY A 165 2.63 31.78 -7.43
N VAL A 166 2.66 30.57 -6.87
CA VAL A 166 1.79 30.16 -5.76
C VAL A 166 2.51 30.42 -4.45
N SER A 167 1.95 31.28 -3.61
CA SER A 167 2.51 31.60 -2.30
C SER A 167 1.81 30.79 -1.20
N ARG A 168 2.58 30.18 -0.30
CA ARG A 168 2.05 29.60 0.93
C ARG A 168 1.92 30.71 1.98
N LEU A 169 0.70 30.98 2.45
CA LEU A 169 0.48 31.84 3.63
C LEU A 169 1.34 31.35 4.81
N GLY A 170 2.28 32.19 5.27
CA GLY A 170 3.24 31.88 6.34
C GLY A 170 4.64 31.46 5.89
N LEU A 171 4.88 31.25 4.58
CA LEU A 171 6.21 30.97 4.02
C LEU A 171 6.41 31.82 2.75
N PRO A 172 7.05 33.00 2.84
CA PRO A 172 7.35 33.80 1.66
C PRO A 172 8.37 33.06 0.79
N LEU A 173 7.94 32.61 -0.39
CA LEU A 173 8.83 32.00 -1.38
C LEU A 173 9.36 33.09 -2.30
N GLU A 174 10.70 33.18 -2.43
CA GLU A 174 11.32 34.10 -3.40
C GLU A 174 11.10 33.68 -4.86
N LYS A 175 10.77 32.40 -5.10
CA LYS A 175 10.60 31.79 -6.43
C LYS A 175 9.42 30.82 -6.46
N ALA A 176 8.73 30.76 -7.61
CA ALA A 176 7.64 29.81 -7.82
C ALA A 176 8.15 28.36 -7.71
N SER A 177 7.45 27.52 -6.94
CA SER A 177 7.87 26.16 -6.60
C SER A 177 6.68 25.19 -6.64
N SER A 178 6.87 23.97 -7.17
CA SER A 178 5.81 22.94 -7.22
C SER A 178 5.81 22.09 -5.95
N VAL A 179 7.00 21.81 -5.43
CA VAL A 179 7.21 21.04 -4.20
C VAL A 179 8.02 21.89 -3.24
N VAL A 180 7.49 22.10 -2.03
CA VAL A 180 8.12 22.93 -0.99
C VAL A 180 8.34 22.13 0.27
N MET A 181 9.58 21.75 0.53
CA MET A 181 9.99 21.00 1.70
C MET A 181 10.47 21.94 2.80
N ASN A 182 9.96 21.76 4.02
CA ASN A 182 10.41 22.55 5.18
C ASN A 182 10.70 21.63 6.37
N GLY A 183 11.93 21.60 6.88
CA GLY A 183 12.25 20.82 8.08
C GLY A 183 12.19 19.32 7.87
N VAL A 184 12.34 18.86 6.62
CA VAL A 184 12.22 17.45 6.26
C VAL A 184 13.43 16.69 6.78
N ALA A 185 13.18 15.83 7.76
CA ALA A 185 14.14 14.86 8.26
C ALA A 185 13.66 13.44 7.91
N ILE A 186 14.47 12.72 7.15
CA ILE A 186 14.21 11.35 6.70
C ILE A 186 15.15 10.46 7.49
N THR A 187 14.60 9.77 8.49
CA THR A 187 15.42 9.03 9.45
C THR A 187 14.91 7.63 9.73
N ASN A 188 15.79 6.73 10.14
CA ASN A 188 15.46 5.40 10.64
C ASN A 188 14.67 4.56 9.61
N HIS A 189 15.35 4.12 8.55
CA HIS A 189 14.78 3.27 7.50
C HIS A 189 13.60 3.92 6.76
N SER A 190 13.69 5.24 6.53
CA SER A 190 12.63 6.00 5.85
C SER A 190 13.04 6.40 4.44
N ALA A 191 12.07 6.53 3.54
CA ALA A 191 12.28 6.88 2.15
C ALA A 191 11.32 7.99 1.69
N VAL A 192 11.83 8.92 0.89
CA VAL A 192 11.02 9.89 0.12
C VAL A 192 11.42 9.78 -1.34
N VAL A 193 10.49 9.38 -2.20
CA VAL A 193 10.73 9.06 -3.62
C VAL A 193 9.81 9.89 -4.51
N LEU A 194 10.41 10.69 -5.38
CA LEU A 194 9.72 11.42 -6.45
C LEU A 194 10.03 10.73 -7.77
N SER A 195 9.08 9.98 -8.33
CA SER A 195 9.28 9.19 -9.55
C SER A 195 8.29 9.49 -10.67
N ASP A 196 8.72 9.46 -11.93
CA ASP A 196 7.83 9.53 -13.10
C ASP A 196 6.91 10.76 -13.15
N ASN A 197 7.25 11.83 -12.44
CA ASN A 197 6.44 13.06 -12.44
C ASN A 197 6.81 13.94 -13.63
N THR A 198 5.84 14.74 -14.07
CA THR A 198 6.06 15.79 -15.06
C THR A 198 5.91 17.16 -14.42
N PHE A 199 6.97 17.98 -14.49
CA PHE A 199 6.98 19.35 -14.03
C PHE A 199 7.04 20.30 -15.22
N ARG A 200 6.01 21.14 -15.36
CA ARG A 200 5.93 22.18 -16.38
C ARG A 200 5.82 23.54 -15.69
N SER A 201 6.78 24.42 -15.92
CA SER A 201 6.76 25.80 -15.43
C SER A 201 6.92 26.74 -16.60
N VAL A 202 5.99 27.69 -16.76
CA VAL A 202 6.11 28.81 -17.72
C VAL A 202 6.43 30.13 -17.03
N VAL A 203 6.64 30.11 -15.71
CA VAL A 203 7.04 31.27 -14.91
C VAL A 203 8.51 31.59 -15.16
N GLY A 204 8.86 32.89 -15.21
CA GLY A 204 10.18 33.34 -15.67
C GLY A 204 11.39 32.91 -14.81
N VAL A 205 11.21 32.67 -13.51
CA VAL A 205 12.22 32.07 -12.62
C VAL A 205 11.51 31.18 -11.60
N SER A 206 11.85 29.89 -11.57
CA SER A 206 11.26 28.91 -10.65
C SER A 206 12.29 28.01 -9.99
N SER A 207 11.92 27.47 -8.82
CA SER A 207 12.65 26.45 -8.08
C SER A 207 11.73 25.25 -7.89
N VAL A 208 11.79 24.27 -8.79
CA VAL A 208 10.75 23.24 -8.91
C VAL A 208 10.54 22.49 -7.59
N ILE A 209 11.65 22.01 -7.01
CA ILE A 209 11.72 21.43 -5.68
C ILE A 209 12.54 22.39 -4.83
N CYS A 210 11.90 23.02 -3.85
CA CYS A 210 12.52 23.98 -2.97
C CYS A 210 12.55 23.47 -1.54
N VAL A 211 13.72 23.45 -0.92
CA VAL A 211 13.88 23.21 0.52
C VAL A 211 14.07 24.56 1.21
N VAL A 212 13.23 24.88 2.19
CA VAL A 212 13.20 26.17 2.90
C VAL A 212 13.50 26.03 4.40
N ASP A 213 14.00 27.11 5.00
CA ASP A 213 14.30 27.35 6.43
C ASP A 213 15.34 26.44 7.12
N SER A 214 15.43 25.17 6.75
CA SER A 214 16.17 24.14 7.50
C SER A 214 16.90 23.13 6.59
N THR A 215 17.76 22.31 7.18
CA THR A 215 18.56 21.27 6.48
C THR A 215 17.66 20.15 5.99
N LEU A 216 17.84 19.68 4.74
CA LEU A 216 17.36 18.35 4.36
C LEU A 216 18.30 17.31 4.99
N ARG A 217 17.82 16.58 6.00
CA ARG A 217 18.63 15.63 6.77
C ARG A 217 18.19 14.21 6.49
N LEU A 218 19.16 13.35 6.16
CA LEU A 218 19.00 11.92 6.02
C LEU A 218 19.93 11.22 7.01
N SER A 219 19.41 10.24 7.75
CA SER A 219 20.23 9.42 8.66
C SER A 219 19.64 8.05 8.93
N TRP A 220 20.48 7.05 9.17
CA TRP A 220 20.07 5.69 9.56
C TRP A 220 19.30 5.00 8.43
N ASP A 221 20.04 4.49 7.45
CA ASP A 221 19.53 3.59 6.40
C ASP A 221 18.35 4.21 5.61
N SER A 222 18.43 5.52 5.33
CA SER A 222 17.34 6.30 4.75
C SER A 222 17.62 6.78 3.33
N LEU A 223 16.57 7.03 2.54
CA LEU A 223 16.64 7.36 1.11
C LEU A 223 15.87 8.65 0.76
N PHE A 224 16.49 9.51 -0.05
CA PHE A 224 15.80 10.55 -0.82
C PHE A 224 16.09 10.37 -2.31
N ALA A 225 15.06 10.10 -3.11
CA ALA A 225 15.22 9.78 -4.51
C ALA A 225 14.38 10.70 -5.42
N VAL A 226 14.99 11.20 -6.49
CA VAL A 226 14.33 11.96 -7.58
C VAL A 226 14.65 11.25 -8.88
N MET A 227 13.70 10.47 -9.40
CA MET A 227 13.95 9.49 -10.46
C MET A 227 12.99 9.62 -11.64
N ARG A 228 13.49 9.51 -12.88
CA ARG A 228 12.64 9.44 -14.09
C ARG A 228 11.65 10.61 -14.26
N ASN A 229 11.90 11.75 -13.63
CA ASN A 229 11.02 12.91 -13.77
C ASN A 229 11.35 13.68 -15.05
N THR A 230 10.34 14.31 -15.64
CA THR A 230 10.50 15.21 -16.79
C THR A 230 10.29 16.64 -16.34
N PHE A 231 11.29 17.49 -16.55
CA PHE A 231 11.28 18.91 -16.21
C PHE A 231 11.29 19.76 -17.49
N SER A 232 10.18 20.46 -17.75
CA SER A 232 10.04 21.47 -18.81
C SER A 232 9.81 22.83 -18.16
N VAL A 233 10.90 23.48 -17.76
CA VAL A 233 10.90 24.73 -16.98
C VAL A 233 11.42 25.88 -17.83
N GLU A 234 10.64 26.96 -17.93
CA GLU A 234 11.07 28.21 -18.57
C GLU A 234 12.03 29.00 -17.67
N GLY A 235 12.85 29.84 -18.30
CA GLY A 235 13.77 30.74 -17.62
C GLY A 235 15.15 30.13 -17.34
N ARG A 236 16.19 30.71 -17.96
CA ARG A 236 17.59 30.27 -17.80
C ARG A 236 18.13 30.41 -16.37
N LYS A 237 17.46 31.15 -15.50
CA LYS A 237 17.82 31.33 -14.08
C LYS A 237 17.08 30.37 -13.13
N SER A 238 16.23 29.51 -13.66
CA SER A 238 15.48 28.52 -12.90
C SER A 238 16.38 27.42 -12.37
N VAL A 239 15.96 26.77 -11.29
CA VAL A 239 16.67 25.69 -10.62
C VAL A 239 15.72 24.51 -10.44
N ILE A 240 16.19 23.28 -10.65
CA ILE A 240 15.34 22.10 -10.44
C ILE A 240 15.22 21.78 -8.94
N ILE A 241 16.35 21.60 -8.26
CA ILE A 241 16.42 21.36 -6.81
C ILE A 241 17.22 22.50 -6.17
N GLN A 242 16.55 23.34 -5.39
CA GLN A 242 17.17 24.45 -4.69
C GLN A 242 17.01 24.29 -3.17
N ARG A 243 18.10 24.55 -2.44
CA ARG A 243 18.03 24.91 -1.01
C ARG A 243 18.54 26.34 -0.81
N GLY A 244 17.64 27.28 -0.51
CA GLY A 244 17.97 28.63 0.01
C GLY A 244 18.16 28.58 1.53
N GLY A 245 19.29 28.94 2.11
CA GLY A 245 19.64 30.31 2.43
C GLY A 245 19.29 30.73 3.87
N SER A 246 19.51 29.88 4.89
CA SER A 246 19.58 30.32 6.31
C SER A 246 21.02 30.21 6.80
N GLU A 247 21.54 31.24 7.48
CA GLU A 247 22.93 31.32 7.98
C GLU A 247 23.29 30.21 8.99
N LEU A 248 22.29 29.62 9.64
CA LEU A 248 22.46 28.72 10.78
C LEU A 248 22.63 27.24 10.42
N TYR A 249 22.27 26.82 9.21
CA TYR A 249 22.11 25.40 8.89
C TYR A 249 22.75 24.99 7.55
N PRO A 250 23.35 23.78 7.46
CA PRO A 250 23.81 23.21 6.19
C PRO A 250 22.65 23.00 5.21
N SER A 251 22.96 22.90 3.92
CA SER A 251 21.94 22.67 2.89
C SER A 251 21.46 21.22 2.88
N LEU A 252 22.38 20.26 3.05
CA LEU A 252 22.10 18.82 2.96
C LEU A 252 23.05 18.05 3.88
N GLU A 253 22.49 17.15 4.67
CA GLU A 253 23.23 16.18 5.51
C GLU A 253 22.77 14.77 5.16
N VAL A 254 23.70 13.90 4.76
CA VAL A 254 23.45 12.49 4.47
C VAL A 254 24.39 11.65 5.35
N MET A 255 23.83 10.92 6.30
CA MET A 255 24.57 10.30 7.39
C MET A 255 24.16 8.83 7.61
N ASN A 256 25.04 8.04 8.22
CA ASN A 256 24.76 6.70 8.73
C ASN A 256 24.05 5.80 7.70
N ASN A 257 24.78 5.33 6.69
CA ASN A 257 24.27 4.44 5.63
C ASN A 257 23.08 5.01 4.84
N SER A 258 23.00 6.32 4.63
CA SER A 258 21.88 6.91 3.89
C SER A 258 22.25 7.30 2.46
N ALA A 259 21.26 7.45 1.58
CA ALA A 259 21.48 7.83 0.18
C ALA A 259 20.59 8.97 -0.30
N VAL A 260 21.17 9.86 -1.10
CA VAL A 260 20.45 10.78 -1.98
C VAL A 260 20.70 10.36 -3.42
N VAL A 261 19.64 10.12 -4.20
CA VAL A 261 19.74 9.60 -5.57
C VAL A 261 18.94 10.46 -6.54
N VAL A 262 19.61 11.03 -7.54
CA VAL A 262 18.99 11.80 -8.62
C VAL A 262 19.31 11.12 -9.94
N GLN A 263 18.36 10.35 -10.46
CA GLN A 263 18.63 9.38 -11.52
C GLN A 263 17.63 9.39 -12.68
N GLY A 264 18.14 9.35 -13.91
CA GLY A 264 17.30 9.13 -15.10
C GLY A 264 16.31 10.26 -15.41
N ASN A 265 16.52 11.46 -14.87
CA ASN A 265 15.63 12.59 -15.10
C ASN A 265 15.92 13.25 -16.46
N VAL A 266 14.89 13.87 -17.04
CA VAL A 266 14.99 14.61 -18.31
C VAL A 266 14.69 16.09 -18.05
N VAL A 267 15.66 16.95 -18.33
CA VAL A 267 15.52 18.41 -18.25
C VAL A 267 15.51 18.95 -19.66
N SER A 268 14.32 19.24 -20.18
CA SER A 268 14.08 19.48 -21.60
C SER A 268 14.37 20.92 -22.05
N LYS A 269 14.60 21.84 -21.11
CA LYS A 269 14.88 23.26 -21.37
C LYS A 269 16.10 23.75 -20.56
N PRO A 270 16.78 24.81 -21.00
CA PRO A 270 17.92 25.35 -20.26
C PRO A 270 17.58 25.94 -18.90
N VAL A 271 18.35 25.57 -17.88
CA VAL A 271 18.23 26.01 -16.48
C VAL A 271 19.59 26.39 -15.91
N ALA A 272 19.61 27.17 -14.81
CA ALA A 272 20.86 27.64 -14.20
C ALA A 272 21.58 26.58 -13.39
N TYR A 273 20.83 25.68 -12.75
CA TYR A 273 21.37 24.58 -11.95
C TYR A 273 20.37 23.42 -11.91
N ILE A 274 20.86 22.18 -11.91
CA ILE A 274 19.99 21.04 -11.54
C ILE A 274 19.89 20.96 -10.02
N ILE A 275 21.04 20.94 -9.34
CA ILE A 275 21.14 20.97 -7.89
C ILE A 275 21.94 22.21 -7.47
N TYR A 276 21.31 23.10 -6.72
CA TYR A 276 21.93 24.28 -6.15
C TYR A 276 21.92 24.20 -4.62
N LEU A 277 23.13 24.11 -4.05
CA LEU A 277 23.36 24.07 -2.60
C LEU A 277 24.08 25.36 -2.18
N GLU A 278 23.34 26.26 -1.53
CA GLU A 278 23.87 27.55 -1.09
C GLU A 278 24.81 27.44 0.14
N ARG A 279 24.52 26.49 1.03
CA ARG A 279 25.27 26.26 2.27
C ARG A 279 25.96 24.90 2.22
N ALA A 280 26.59 24.51 3.33
CA ALA A 280 27.44 23.33 3.37
C ALA A 280 26.68 22.04 3.00
N LEU A 281 27.38 21.14 2.31
CA LEU A 281 26.97 19.77 2.04
C LEU A 281 27.82 18.83 2.90
N ARG A 282 27.19 17.88 3.58
CA ARG A 282 27.87 16.86 4.38
C ARG A 282 27.35 15.47 4.01
N VAL A 283 28.26 14.60 3.63
CA VAL A 283 28.00 13.19 3.34
C VAL A 283 28.96 12.37 4.19
N GLU A 284 28.46 11.63 5.18
CA GLU A 284 29.34 10.91 6.10
C GLU A 284 28.81 9.56 6.58
N SER A 285 29.72 8.75 7.12
CA SER A 285 29.43 7.44 7.73
C SER A 285 28.75 6.50 6.76
N LEU A 286 29.49 6.04 5.75
CA LEU A 286 29.02 5.07 4.74
C LEU A 286 27.85 5.56 3.87
N SER A 287 27.62 6.88 3.83
CA SER A 287 26.52 7.48 3.07
C SER A 287 26.92 7.90 1.66
N VAL A 288 25.91 8.06 0.78
CA VAL A 288 26.13 8.33 -0.64
C VAL A 288 25.26 9.44 -1.21
N VAL A 289 25.79 10.16 -2.20
CA VAL A 289 25.03 11.04 -3.10
C VAL A 289 25.30 10.64 -4.55
N VAL A 290 24.27 10.23 -5.27
CA VAL A 290 24.35 9.72 -6.65
C VAL A 290 23.58 10.63 -7.59
N PHE A 291 24.25 11.12 -8.63
CA PHE A 291 23.66 11.89 -9.72
C PHE A 291 23.96 11.18 -11.06
N GLN A 292 23.01 10.39 -11.55
CA GLN A 292 23.28 9.41 -12.60
C GLN A 292 22.28 9.39 -13.76
N GLY A 293 22.78 9.24 -14.99
CA GLY A 293 21.89 8.92 -16.13
C GLY A 293 20.91 10.02 -16.50
N ASN A 294 21.13 11.27 -16.08
CA ASN A 294 20.22 12.37 -16.36
C ASN A 294 20.51 12.98 -17.74
N ILE A 295 19.46 13.43 -18.44
CA ILE A 295 19.54 14.08 -19.76
C ILE A 295 19.18 15.56 -19.60
N MET A 296 20.03 16.45 -20.11
CA MET A 296 19.84 17.90 -19.99
C MET A 296 20.01 18.57 -21.37
N GLN A 297 19.09 19.47 -21.75
CA GLN A 297 19.12 20.22 -23.02
C GLN A 297 20.00 21.49 -23.01
N GLY A 298 20.75 21.70 -21.93
CA GLY A 298 21.75 22.77 -21.81
C GLY A 298 21.62 23.52 -20.51
N SER A 299 22.41 23.16 -19.51
CA SER A 299 22.40 23.85 -18.21
C SER A 299 23.63 24.72 -18.03
N ALA A 300 23.54 25.74 -17.19
CA ALA A 300 24.68 26.03 -16.33
C ALA A 300 24.68 24.96 -15.22
N THR A 301 25.84 24.35 -14.93
CA THR A 301 26.17 23.45 -13.80
C THR A 301 25.12 22.44 -13.28
N ALA A 302 25.40 21.13 -13.38
CA ALA A 302 24.54 20.09 -12.80
C ALA A 302 24.54 20.10 -11.26
N LEU A 303 25.70 20.16 -10.63
CA LEU A 303 25.84 20.24 -9.17
C LEU A 303 26.68 21.47 -8.81
N TYR A 304 26.06 22.43 -8.13
CA TYR A 304 26.75 23.63 -7.63
C TYR A 304 26.70 23.67 -6.10
N ALA A 305 27.88 23.62 -5.48
CA ALA A 305 28.08 23.79 -4.05
C ALA A 305 28.76 25.14 -3.78
N ALA A 306 28.01 26.09 -3.25
CA ALA A 306 28.48 27.46 -3.05
C ALA A 306 29.43 27.60 -1.84
N SER A 307 29.31 26.71 -0.85
CA SER A 307 30.07 26.72 0.41
C SER A 307 30.87 25.41 0.60
N SER A 308 31.11 24.99 1.84
CA SER A 308 31.93 23.83 2.16
C SER A 308 31.26 22.49 1.80
N PHE A 309 32.04 21.59 1.22
CA PHE A 309 31.63 20.27 0.78
C PHE A 309 32.45 19.22 1.54
N TYR A 310 31.79 18.50 2.46
CA TYR A 310 32.40 17.49 3.32
C TYR A 310 31.96 16.08 2.89
N VAL A 311 32.92 15.17 2.64
CA VAL A 311 32.65 13.75 2.39
C VAL A 311 33.56 12.90 3.27
N TYR A 312 33.02 12.24 4.31
CA TYR A 312 33.81 11.62 5.39
C TYR A 312 33.43 10.17 5.69
N TYR A 313 34.38 9.40 6.22
CA TYR A 313 34.15 8.07 6.78
C TYR A 313 33.55 7.07 5.77
N ASP A 314 34.33 6.78 4.73
CA ASP A 314 34.01 5.75 3.73
C ASP A 314 32.70 6.08 2.96
N SER A 315 32.47 7.37 2.72
CA SER A 315 31.33 7.93 1.98
C SER A 315 31.66 8.23 0.51
N TRP A 316 30.62 8.38 -0.31
CA TRP A 316 30.78 8.50 -1.76
C TRP A 316 29.84 9.52 -2.41
N VAL A 317 30.39 10.40 -3.23
CA VAL A 317 29.62 11.24 -4.14
C VAL A 317 29.94 10.85 -5.56
N GLN A 318 28.93 10.49 -6.34
CA GLN A 318 29.06 10.03 -7.71
C GLN A 318 28.23 10.89 -8.66
N VAL A 319 28.86 11.39 -9.71
CA VAL A 319 28.21 12.07 -10.83
C VAL A 319 28.55 11.32 -12.12
N SER A 320 27.64 10.48 -12.61
CA SER A 320 27.98 9.54 -13.68
C SER A 320 26.95 9.34 -14.79
N ARG A 321 27.42 8.96 -15.98
CA ARG A 321 26.57 8.57 -17.12
C ARG A 321 25.51 9.60 -17.53
N ASN A 322 25.74 10.89 -17.25
CA ASN A 322 24.81 11.95 -17.62
C ASN A 322 25.06 12.41 -19.06
N LEU A 323 24.00 12.82 -19.76
CA LEU A 323 24.08 13.44 -21.08
C LEU A 323 23.72 14.92 -20.97
N CYS A 324 24.68 15.80 -21.19
CA CYS A 324 24.47 17.24 -21.23
C CYS A 324 24.59 17.76 -22.66
N ARG A 325 23.51 18.32 -23.19
CA ARG A 325 23.48 18.95 -24.51
C ARG A 325 23.70 20.45 -24.37
N GLY A 326 24.91 20.93 -24.61
CA GLY A 326 25.32 22.32 -24.42
C GLY A 326 26.54 22.45 -23.51
N SER A 327 27.06 23.67 -23.41
CA SER A 327 28.21 24.01 -22.55
C SER A 327 27.76 24.58 -21.20
N PRO A 328 28.18 24.00 -20.05
CA PRO A 328 28.02 24.62 -18.74
C PRO A 328 28.73 25.98 -18.67
N GLU A 329 28.08 26.99 -18.07
CA GLU A 329 28.64 28.34 -17.93
C GLU A 329 29.88 28.39 -17.02
N HIS A 330 30.01 27.48 -16.05
CA HIS A 330 31.12 27.44 -15.10
C HIS A 330 31.86 26.10 -15.13
N ALA A 331 31.16 25.03 -14.72
CA ALA A 331 31.60 23.65 -14.84
C ALA A 331 30.38 22.73 -14.77
N PHE A 332 30.52 21.46 -15.11
CA PHE A 332 29.43 20.50 -14.91
C PHE A 332 29.20 20.21 -13.41
N VAL A 333 30.28 20.06 -12.65
CA VAL A 333 30.29 20.00 -11.19
C VAL A 333 31.18 21.12 -10.67
N PHE A 334 30.65 21.97 -9.80
CA PHE A 334 31.39 23.13 -9.27
C PHE A 334 31.31 23.20 -7.74
N VAL A 335 32.47 23.11 -7.10
CA VAL A 335 32.67 23.37 -5.67
C VAL A 335 33.39 24.70 -5.52
N LYS A 336 32.67 25.72 -5.05
CA LYS A 336 33.18 27.10 -5.02
C LYS A 336 34.12 27.39 -3.86
N GLN A 337 33.85 26.87 -2.66
CA GLN A 337 34.63 27.26 -1.46
C GLN A 337 35.60 26.19 -0.97
N LEU A 338 35.16 24.99 -0.62
CA LEU A 338 36.04 24.00 0.00
C LEU A 338 35.55 22.59 -0.27
N LEU A 339 36.45 21.68 -0.64
CA LEU A 339 36.19 20.25 -0.64
C LEU A 339 37.08 19.58 0.43
N SER A 340 36.48 18.82 1.33
CA SER A 340 37.21 18.04 2.35
C SER A 340 36.81 16.58 2.29
N LEU A 341 37.79 15.70 2.18
CA LEU A 341 37.59 14.26 1.99
C LEU A 341 38.35 13.47 3.05
N ARG A 342 37.68 12.54 3.75
CA ARG A 342 38.33 11.67 4.75
C ARG A 342 37.96 10.23 4.50
N ARG A 343 38.89 9.43 3.96
CA ARG A 343 38.65 8.05 3.50
C ARG A 343 37.42 7.94 2.58
N SER A 344 37.20 8.94 1.74
CA SER A 344 35.97 9.08 0.95
C SER A 344 36.27 9.49 -0.48
N VAL A 345 35.30 9.32 -1.37
CA VAL A 345 35.49 9.51 -2.80
C VAL A 345 34.50 10.51 -3.40
N LEU A 346 35.00 11.46 -4.19
CA LEU A 346 34.22 12.23 -5.15
C LEU A 346 34.56 11.74 -6.56
N SER A 347 33.59 11.18 -7.27
CA SER A 347 33.74 10.67 -8.64
C SER A 347 32.87 11.43 -9.64
N VAL A 348 33.47 11.88 -10.75
CA VAL A 348 32.76 12.47 -11.89
C VAL A 348 33.15 11.72 -13.16
N SER A 349 32.34 10.76 -13.58
CA SER A 349 32.78 9.76 -14.56
C SER A 349 31.73 9.32 -15.58
N GLY A 350 32.12 9.02 -16.81
CA GLY A 350 31.21 8.50 -17.85
C GLY A 350 30.20 9.52 -18.37
N ASN A 351 30.40 10.82 -18.14
CA ASN A 351 29.47 11.85 -18.60
C ASN A 351 29.76 12.23 -20.06
N GLN A 352 28.70 12.47 -20.83
CA GLN A 352 28.77 12.83 -22.25
C GLN A 352 28.24 14.24 -22.46
N PHE A 353 28.99 15.03 -23.24
CA PHE A 353 28.70 16.42 -23.55
C PHE A 353 28.59 16.61 -25.06
N THR A 354 27.58 17.35 -25.53
CA THR A 354 27.55 17.87 -26.90
C THR A 354 27.75 19.38 -26.83
N SER A 355 28.93 19.87 -27.22
CA SER A 355 29.33 21.26 -27.06
C SER A 355 30.08 21.73 -28.30
N ASP A 356 29.86 22.99 -28.69
CA ASP A 356 30.59 23.64 -29.79
C ASP A 356 31.95 24.21 -29.33
N ASN A 357 32.19 24.27 -28.01
CA ASN A 357 33.47 24.73 -27.44
C ASN A 357 34.55 23.64 -27.57
N GLU A 358 35.77 24.06 -27.92
CA GLU A 358 36.96 23.21 -27.97
C GLU A 358 37.31 22.58 -26.62
N THR A 359 37.02 23.26 -25.50
CA THR A 359 37.28 22.76 -24.14
C THR A 359 36.08 23.01 -23.23
N LEU A 360 35.69 22.02 -22.43
CA LEU A 360 34.58 22.09 -21.48
C LEU A 360 35.02 21.68 -20.08
N THR A 361 34.77 22.51 -19.07
CA THR A 361 35.13 22.20 -17.68
C THR A 361 34.13 21.23 -17.07
N VAL A 362 34.56 20.00 -16.79
CA VAL A 362 33.72 18.96 -16.18
C VAL A 362 33.67 19.10 -14.66
N LEU A 363 34.83 19.28 -14.02
CA LEU A 363 34.92 19.45 -12.57
C LEU A 363 35.78 20.67 -12.25
N ARG A 364 35.25 21.57 -11.42
CA ARG A 364 35.94 22.74 -10.89
C ARG A 364 35.86 22.77 -9.37
N ILE A 365 37.00 22.95 -8.73
CA ILE A 365 37.15 23.12 -7.28
C ILE A 365 38.00 24.37 -7.05
N ASP A 366 37.41 25.43 -6.52
CA ASP A 366 38.12 26.72 -6.39
C ASP A 366 38.94 26.83 -5.10
N GLY A 367 38.50 26.20 -3.99
CA GLY A 367 39.27 26.24 -2.75
C GLY A 367 40.11 25.00 -2.47
N GLY A 368 41.31 25.24 -1.97
CA GLY A 368 42.22 24.20 -1.52
C GLY A 368 41.95 23.80 -0.06
N SER A 369 41.87 22.49 0.19
CA SER A 369 41.99 21.89 1.51
C SER A 369 43.28 21.08 1.59
N SER A 370 43.98 21.12 2.72
CA SER A 370 45.06 20.18 3.06
C SER A 370 44.55 18.95 3.83
N ASP A 371 43.26 18.91 4.18
CA ASP A 371 42.63 17.85 4.97
C ASP A 371 42.05 16.77 4.05
N LEU A 372 42.92 15.86 3.60
CA LEU A 372 42.59 14.77 2.68
C LEU A 372 43.11 13.39 3.15
N PRO A 373 42.91 12.97 4.42
CA PRO A 373 43.43 11.68 4.87
C PRO A 373 42.74 10.54 4.11
N HIS A 374 43.48 9.94 3.16
CA HIS A 374 43.02 8.87 2.28
C HIS A 374 41.76 9.21 1.44
N GLY A 375 41.51 10.49 1.18
CA GLY A 375 40.44 10.92 0.28
C GLY A 375 40.86 10.84 -1.19
N ALA A 376 39.91 10.64 -2.11
CA ALA A 376 40.20 10.58 -3.54
C ALA A 376 39.20 11.40 -4.38
N VAL A 377 39.75 12.14 -5.35
CA VAL A 377 38.98 12.78 -6.43
C VAL A 377 39.24 11.99 -7.71
N VAL A 378 38.19 11.43 -8.32
CA VAL A 378 38.27 10.55 -9.49
C VAL A 378 37.48 11.18 -10.64
N ALA A 379 38.09 11.26 -11.81
CA ALA A 379 37.40 11.61 -13.04
C ALA A 379 37.79 10.64 -14.15
N ALA A 380 36.83 9.88 -14.66
CA ALA A 380 37.09 8.85 -15.67
C ALA A 380 36.12 8.92 -16.84
N CYS A 381 36.62 8.77 -18.07
CA CYS A 381 35.81 8.62 -19.28
C CYS A 381 34.70 9.69 -19.46
N ASN A 382 35.03 10.97 -19.26
CA ASN A 382 34.12 12.05 -19.65
C ASN A 382 34.42 12.45 -21.09
N THR A 383 33.39 12.56 -21.93
CA THR A 383 33.54 12.73 -23.38
C THR A 383 32.84 13.99 -23.87
N VAL A 384 33.52 14.74 -24.74
CA VAL A 384 32.96 15.93 -25.42
C VAL A 384 32.87 15.61 -26.91
N SER A 385 31.69 15.77 -27.48
CA SER A 385 31.43 15.52 -28.90
C SER A 385 32.19 16.53 -29.78
N GLY A 386 32.48 16.18 -31.04
CA GLY A 386 33.10 17.11 -32.00
C GLY A 386 34.62 17.31 -31.86
N GLY A 387 35.30 16.45 -31.09
CA GLY A 387 36.76 16.54 -30.88
C GLY A 387 37.19 17.46 -29.75
N GLY A 388 36.24 18.01 -28.98
CA GLY A 388 36.53 18.82 -27.80
C GLY A 388 37.13 18.01 -26.64
N GLU A 389 37.78 18.71 -25.72
CA GLU A 389 38.46 18.11 -24.56
C GLU A 389 37.72 18.40 -23.24
N ALA A 390 37.65 17.40 -22.37
CA ALA A 390 37.14 17.54 -21.01
C ALA A 390 38.24 18.10 -20.09
N SER A 391 38.01 19.29 -19.55
CA SER A 391 38.95 20.00 -18.67
C SER A 391 38.57 19.86 -17.19
N TYR A 392 39.60 19.86 -16.32
CA TYR A 392 39.49 19.68 -14.87
C TYR A 392 40.27 20.76 -14.14
N MET A 393 39.57 21.65 -13.43
CA MET A 393 40.17 22.72 -12.63
C MET A 393 40.21 22.31 -11.16
N ILE A 394 41.23 21.53 -10.80
CA ILE A 394 41.37 20.93 -9.47
C ILE A 394 42.70 21.38 -8.85
N PRO A 395 42.73 21.88 -7.60
CA PRO A 395 43.97 22.24 -6.94
C PRO A 395 44.90 21.03 -6.80
N GLN A 396 46.21 21.23 -7.01
CA GLN A 396 47.20 20.14 -7.00
C GLN A 396 47.19 19.32 -5.70
N ALA A 397 46.81 19.93 -4.56
CA ALA A 397 46.70 19.28 -3.27
C ALA A 397 45.78 18.04 -3.26
N TYR A 398 44.81 17.94 -4.18
CA TYR A 398 43.88 16.80 -4.24
C TYR A 398 44.41 15.58 -4.99
N ASN A 399 45.54 15.69 -5.71
CA ASN A 399 46.14 14.62 -6.51
C ASN A 399 45.10 13.76 -7.28
N PRO A 400 44.30 14.36 -8.17
CA PRO A 400 43.14 13.69 -8.76
C PRO A 400 43.56 12.54 -9.70
N THR A 401 42.79 11.45 -9.68
CA THR A 401 42.93 10.36 -10.65
C THR A 401 42.09 10.66 -11.88
N ILE A 402 42.74 11.06 -12.98
CA ILE A 402 42.09 11.36 -14.25
C ILE A 402 42.39 10.23 -15.24
N ARG A 403 41.34 9.59 -15.79
CA ARG A 403 41.46 8.45 -16.72
C ARG A 403 40.66 8.69 -18.00
N SER A 404 41.25 8.31 -19.14
CA SER A 404 40.56 8.25 -20.44
C SER A 404 39.60 7.05 -20.50
N CYS A 405 38.77 7.00 -21.55
CA CYS A 405 37.85 5.88 -21.80
C CYS A 405 38.52 4.55 -22.21
N SER A 406 39.86 4.49 -22.29
CA SER A 406 40.57 3.27 -22.68
C SER A 406 40.70 2.23 -21.57
N ASP A 407 40.47 2.63 -20.32
CA ASP A 407 40.35 1.73 -19.18
C ASP A 407 38.87 1.68 -18.76
N PRO A 408 38.16 0.56 -19.03
CA PRO A 408 36.72 0.50 -18.82
C PRO A 408 36.35 0.46 -17.33
N CYS A 409 37.31 0.19 -16.41
CA CYS A 409 36.96 -0.09 -15.03
C CYS A 409 37.77 0.60 -13.94
N THR A 410 37.37 1.83 -13.63
CA THR A 410 37.75 2.45 -12.35
C THR A 410 36.72 2.10 -11.28
N LEU A 411 37.05 1.14 -10.41
CA LEU A 411 36.20 0.68 -9.28
C LEU A 411 35.57 1.83 -8.48
N ALA A 412 36.37 2.81 -8.07
CA ALA A 412 35.92 3.98 -7.30
C ALA A 412 34.99 4.93 -8.10
N ALA A 413 34.90 4.75 -9.42
CA ALA A 413 33.96 5.46 -10.28
C ALA A 413 32.65 4.71 -10.51
N SER A 414 32.68 3.37 -10.47
CA SER A 414 31.56 2.50 -10.83
C SER A 414 30.83 1.89 -9.64
N CYS A 415 31.50 1.66 -8.52
CA CYS A 415 30.95 0.94 -7.36
C CYS A 415 31.16 1.74 -6.08
N PHE A 416 30.22 1.64 -5.13
CA PHE A 416 30.41 2.21 -3.80
C PHE A 416 31.48 1.42 -3.04
N PRO A 417 32.67 2.00 -2.75
CA PRO A 417 33.80 1.20 -2.28
C PRO A 417 33.56 0.46 -0.96
N ALA A 418 32.76 1.04 -0.06
CA ALA A 418 32.57 0.47 1.28
C ALA A 418 31.79 -0.86 1.28
N TYR A 419 30.88 -1.05 0.31
CA TYR A 419 30.06 -2.25 0.18
C TYR A 419 30.37 -3.06 -1.07
N THR A 420 31.56 -2.90 -1.66
CA THR A 420 31.98 -3.68 -2.84
C THR A 420 33.05 -4.69 -2.44
N THR A 421 32.83 -5.98 -2.74
CA THR A 421 33.81 -7.05 -2.50
C THR A 421 34.75 -7.22 -3.69
N THR A 422 34.21 -7.38 -4.89
CA THR A 422 34.95 -7.42 -6.15
C THR A 422 34.18 -6.69 -7.25
N ALA A 423 34.86 -6.31 -8.34
CA ALA A 423 34.17 -5.95 -9.58
C ALA A 423 34.78 -6.71 -10.75
N THR A 424 33.93 -7.18 -11.65
CA THR A 424 34.35 -7.88 -12.86
C THR A 424 34.54 -6.86 -13.98
N VAL A 425 35.73 -6.86 -14.57
CA VAL A 425 36.10 -5.95 -15.68
C VAL A 425 35.42 -6.38 -16.98
N ASP A 426 35.20 -7.69 -17.15
CA ASP A 426 34.71 -8.29 -18.40
C ASP A 426 33.26 -7.89 -18.75
N ASP A 427 32.45 -7.48 -17.76
CA ASP A 427 31.03 -7.11 -17.92
C ASP A 427 30.76 -5.60 -17.72
N GLY A 428 31.75 -4.74 -17.97
CA GLY A 428 31.56 -3.28 -17.87
C GLY A 428 31.45 -2.75 -16.44
N CYS A 429 32.21 -3.35 -15.51
CA CYS A 429 32.24 -3.05 -14.07
C CYS A 429 30.98 -3.46 -13.30
N ALA A 430 30.57 -4.72 -13.43
CA ALA A 430 29.56 -5.24 -12.53
C ALA A 430 30.14 -5.32 -11.10
N CYS A 431 29.47 -4.67 -10.16
CA CYS A 431 29.86 -4.65 -8.75
C CYS A 431 29.27 -5.87 -8.05
N THR A 432 30.09 -6.57 -7.26
CA THR A 432 29.60 -7.62 -6.35
C THR A 432 29.54 -7.08 -4.93
N CYS A 433 28.33 -7.03 -4.38
CA CYS A 433 28.08 -6.35 -3.13
C CYS A 433 28.46 -7.21 -1.92
N ALA A 434 29.05 -6.57 -0.91
CA ALA A 434 29.19 -7.11 0.43
C ALA A 434 27.82 -7.13 1.13
N GLU A 435 27.74 -7.78 2.28
CA GLU A 435 26.57 -7.69 3.16
C GLU A 435 26.25 -6.22 3.47
N GLY A 436 24.98 -5.84 3.32
CA GLY A 436 24.50 -4.45 3.46
C GLY A 436 24.59 -3.59 2.19
N GLY A 437 25.20 -4.07 1.10
CA GLY A 437 25.22 -3.38 -0.19
C GLY A 437 24.04 -3.74 -1.08
N HIS A 438 23.41 -2.73 -1.70
CA HIS A 438 22.20 -2.88 -2.51
C HIS A 438 22.38 -2.40 -3.96
N GLY A 439 21.81 -3.13 -4.92
CA GLY A 439 21.74 -2.75 -6.34
C GLY A 439 23.06 -2.84 -7.11
N GLU A 440 23.06 -2.37 -8.36
CA GLU A 440 24.22 -2.46 -9.28
C GLU A 440 25.46 -1.70 -8.81
N HIS A 441 25.29 -0.75 -7.90
CA HIS A 441 26.35 0.11 -7.38
C HIS A 441 26.71 -0.19 -5.92
N CYS A 442 26.11 -1.23 -5.32
CA CYS A 442 26.30 -1.60 -3.92
C CYS A 442 26.05 -0.45 -2.94
N LEU A 443 24.99 0.32 -3.16
CA LEU A 443 24.60 1.45 -2.34
C LEU A 443 24.20 0.99 -0.92
N PRO A 444 24.32 1.86 0.09
CA PRO A 444 23.98 1.51 1.48
C PRO A 444 22.48 1.26 1.72
N VAL A 445 21.61 1.65 0.78
CA VAL A 445 20.16 1.45 0.84
C VAL A 445 19.63 1.02 -0.53
N GLU A 446 18.54 0.26 -0.52
CA GLU A 446 17.85 -0.14 -1.74
C GLU A 446 17.19 1.06 -2.42
N VAL A 447 17.50 1.25 -3.71
CA VAL A 447 16.89 2.27 -4.55
C VAL A 447 15.81 1.61 -5.40
N PRO A 448 14.57 2.15 -5.45
CA PRO A 448 13.51 1.60 -6.29
C PRO A 448 13.95 1.41 -7.73
N LYS A 449 13.77 0.20 -8.27
CA LYS A 449 14.26 -0.17 -9.61
C LYS A 449 13.61 0.69 -10.70
N ILE A 450 14.40 1.05 -11.70
CA ILE A 450 13.95 1.72 -12.92
C ILE A 450 13.13 0.70 -13.72
N HIS A 451 11.80 0.78 -13.64
CA HIS A 451 10.91 -0.09 -14.41
C HIS A 451 10.90 0.31 -15.89
N GLY A 452 11.81 -0.30 -16.65
CA GLY A 452 11.80 -0.32 -18.11
C GLY A 452 12.03 -1.76 -18.58
N GLY A 453 10.96 -2.47 -18.92
CA GLY A 453 11.03 -3.81 -19.50
C GLY A 453 10.50 -4.92 -18.59
N ASP A 454 9.72 -5.79 -19.22
CA ASP A 454 9.11 -7.04 -18.75
C ASP A 454 10.11 -7.92 -17.95
N VAL A 455 10.15 -7.72 -16.63
CA VAL A 455 10.85 -8.60 -15.68
C VAL A 455 9.95 -8.81 -14.47
N ASP A 456 9.84 -10.07 -14.07
CA ASP A 456 9.00 -10.61 -13.01
C ASP A 456 8.83 -9.69 -11.78
N PRO A 457 7.63 -9.11 -11.55
CA PRO A 457 7.36 -8.11 -10.50
C PRO A 457 7.26 -8.72 -9.09
N CYS A 458 7.58 -10.00 -8.94
CA CYS A 458 7.43 -10.72 -7.68
C CYS A 458 8.60 -10.50 -6.73
N VAL A 459 8.28 -10.17 -5.49
CA VAL A 459 9.23 -10.24 -4.38
C VAL A 459 9.49 -11.71 -4.08
N ARG A 460 10.76 -12.12 -4.08
CA ARG A 460 11.18 -13.53 -3.99
C ARG A 460 12.06 -13.81 -2.79
N ASP A 461 11.85 -14.97 -2.16
CA ASP A 461 12.77 -15.64 -1.23
C ASP A 461 13.31 -14.76 -0.08
N MET A 462 12.52 -13.78 0.38
CA MET A 462 12.84 -12.91 1.50
C MET A 462 12.29 -13.43 2.82
N ASN A 463 12.89 -13.02 3.94
CA ASN A 463 12.35 -13.20 5.28
C ASN A 463 11.92 -11.85 5.85
N VAL A 464 10.64 -11.68 6.13
CA VAL A 464 10.01 -10.43 6.53
C VAL A 464 9.53 -10.55 7.97
N THR A 465 10.11 -9.75 8.86
CA THR A 465 9.83 -9.81 10.31
C THR A 465 8.99 -8.64 10.83
N TRP A 466 8.47 -7.81 9.92
CA TRP A 466 7.64 -6.65 10.22
C TRP A 466 6.31 -6.75 9.48
N ASP A 467 5.30 -6.05 9.97
CA ASP A 467 3.97 -6.03 9.36
C ASP A 467 4.04 -5.49 7.93
N VAL A 468 3.35 -6.18 7.01
CA VAL A 468 3.27 -5.79 5.60
C VAL A 468 1.87 -5.33 5.27
N MET A 469 1.75 -4.11 4.78
CA MET A 469 0.53 -3.58 4.17
C MET A 469 0.75 -3.51 2.65
N ALA A 470 0.32 -4.55 1.94
CA ALA A 470 0.52 -4.67 0.51
C ALA A 470 -0.68 -4.16 -0.30
N GLY A 471 -0.39 -3.77 -1.54
CA GLY A 471 -1.40 -3.32 -2.50
C GLY A 471 -1.68 -1.83 -2.46
N PHE A 472 -1.06 -1.07 -1.58
CA PHE A 472 -1.32 0.36 -1.50
C PHE A 472 -0.79 1.12 -2.73
N GLY A 473 -1.67 1.82 -3.45
CA GLY A 473 -1.29 2.68 -4.58
C GLY A 473 -0.76 1.95 -5.82
N VAL A 474 -0.71 0.62 -5.82
CA VAL A 474 -0.24 -0.23 -6.93
C VAL A 474 -1.36 -1.09 -7.51
N SER A 475 -1.25 -1.49 -8.78
CA SER A 475 -2.22 -2.35 -9.46
C SER A 475 -1.93 -3.85 -9.31
N SER A 476 -0.73 -4.22 -8.86
CA SER A 476 -0.34 -5.62 -8.67
C SER A 476 0.51 -5.83 -7.41
N VAL A 477 0.24 -6.92 -6.70
CA VAL A 477 1.05 -7.43 -5.59
C VAL A 477 1.51 -8.83 -5.95
N CYS A 478 2.82 -9.10 -5.89
CA CYS A 478 3.33 -10.44 -6.07
C CYS A 478 4.42 -10.83 -5.05
N TYR A 479 4.20 -11.94 -4.35
CA TYR A 479 5.18 -12.57 -3.47
C TYR A 479 5.34 -14.05 -3.84
N VAL A 480 6.58 -14.52 -3.94
CA VAL A 480 6.89 -15.92 -4.27
C VAL A 480 7.97 -16.45 -3.32
N GLY A 481 7.69 -17.51 -2.57
CA GLY A 481 8.69 -18.12 -1.68
C GLY A 481 9.06 -17.28 -0.44
N VAL A 482 8.35 -16.19 -0.17
CA VAL A 482 8.63 -15.30 0.96
C VAL A 482 8.18 -15.92 2.28
N THR A 483 8.98 -15.73 3.33
CA THR A 483 8.64 -16.11 4.70
C THR A 483 8.24 -14.87 5.49
N PHE A 484 7.03 -14.87 6.06
CA PHE A 484 6.49 -13.80 6.89
C PHE A 484 6.44 -14.25 8.35
N ALA A 485 7.08 -13.48 9.23
CA ALA A 485 7.04 -13.66 10.68
C ALA A 485 6.14 -12.62 11.39
N ALA A 486 5.53 -11.71 10.61
CA ALA A 486 4.53 -10.74 11.05
C ALA A 486 3.37 -10.69 10.03
N ASP A 487 2.30 -9.99 10.37
CA ASP A 487 1.05 -10.03 9.60
C ASP A 487 1.20 -9.41 8.21
N VAL A 488 0.47 -9.95 7.25
CA VAL A 488 0.39 -9.41 5.89
C VAL A 488 -1.04 -9.04 5.57
N VAL A 489 -1.31 -7.76 5.33
CA VAL A 489 -2.60 -7.25 4.93
C VAL A 489 -2.53 -6.79 3.48
N VAL A 490 -3.29 -7.44 2.61
CA VAL A 490 -3.51 -7.04 1.23
C VAL A 490 -4.85 -6.31 1.12
N GLY A 491 -4.79 -4.98 1.12
CA GLY A 491 -5.96 -4.12 0.98
C GLY A 491 -6.36 -3.98 -0.48
N VAL A 492 -7.18 -4.90 -0.99
CA VAL A 492 -7.58 -4.91 -2.41
C VAL A 492 -8.33 -3.64 -2.78
N GLY A 493 -9.12 -3.07 -1.87
CA GLY A 493 -9.81 -1.78 -2.05
C GLY A 493 -8.87 -0.58 -2.25
N ALA A 494 -7.68 -0.65 -1.67
CA ALA A 494 -6.67 0.40 -1.67
C ALA A 494 -5.69 0.36 -2.85
N MET A 495 -5.74 -0.72 -3.65
CA MET A 495 -5.01 -0.83 -4.90
C MET A 495 -5.42 0.24 -5.91
N SER A 496 -4.51 0.58 -6.81
CA SER A 496 -4.75 1.52 -7.91
C SER A 496 -5.17 0.77 -9.18
N GLY A 497 -5.77 1.49 -10.13
CA GLY A 497 -6.20 0.92 -11.41
C GLY A 497 -7.50 0.10 -11.37
N LYS A 498 -7.99 -0.23 -12.58
CA LYS A 498 -9.23 -1.00 -12.82
C LYS A 498 -9.04 -2.51 -12.69
N ALA A 499 -7.88 -3.01 -13.11
CA ALA A 499 -7.49 -4.41 -12.97
C ALA A 499 -6.49 -4.52 -11.81
N ARG A 500 -6.81 -5.35 -10.82
CA ARG A 500 -6.06 -5.48 -9.57
C ARG A 500 -5.67 -6.93 -9.35
N ASN A 501 -4.38 -7.20 -9.36
CA ASN A 501 -3.85 -8.56 -9.31
C ASN A 501 -3.08 -8.80 -8.01
N VAL A 502 -3.42 -9.86 -7.28
CA VAL A 502 -2.70 -10.27 -6.08
C VAL A 502 -2.26 -11.70 -6.26
N THR A 503 -0.96 -11.97 -6.12
CA THR A 503 -0.39 -13.31 -6.24
C THR A 503 0.54 -13.59 -5.07
N LEU A 504 0.21 -14.57 -4.23
CA LEU A 504 1.10 -15.11 -3.21
C LEU A 504 1.30 -16.60 -3.51
N THR A 505 2.53 -16.98 -3.89
CA THR A 505 2.86 -18.36 -4.26
C THR A 505 3.94 -18.92 -3.35
N ASN A 506 3.75 -20.12 -2.82
CA ASN A 506 4.72 -20.82 -1.97
C ASN A 506 5.23 -20.01 -0.76
N CYS A 507 4.42 -19.05 -0.27
CA CYS A 507 4.79 -18.22 0.87
C CYS A 507 4.55 -18.96 2.19
N THR A 508 5.41 -18.70 3.18
CA THR A 508 5.35 -19.35 4.51
C THR A 508 5.05 -18.31 5.59
N PHE A 509 4.12 -18.62 6.49
CA PHE A 509 3.76 -17.75 7.61
C PHE A 509 4.12 -18.44 8.93
N VAL A 510 4.95 -17.79 9.74
CA VAL A 510 5.50 -18.31 10.99
C VAL A 510 5.28 -17.33 12.14
N GLY A 511 5.57 -17.76 13.37
CA GLY A 511 5.52 -16.85 14.53
C GLY A 511 4.11 -16.40 14.94
N GLY A 512 3.05 -16.89 14.29
CA GLY A 512 1.68 -16.40 14.47
C GLY A 512 1.22 -15.40 13.41
N ALA A 513 2.07 -15.10 12.41
CA ALA A 513 1.73 -14.24 11.29
C ALA A 513 0.49 -14.73 10.53
N SER A 514 -0.42 -13.81 10.23
CA SER A 514 -1.63 -14.09 9.47
C SER A 514 -1.69 -13.29 8.17
N LEU A 515 -2.38 -13.85 7.16
CA LEU A 515 -2.66 -13.19 5.90
C LEU A 515 -4.10 -12.65 5.89
N TYR A 516 -4.27 -11.39 5.53
CA TYR A 516 -5.57 -10.74 5.37
C TYR A 516 -5.73 -10.27 3.93
N VAL A 517 -6.74 -10.76 3.22
CA VAL A 517 -7.14 -10.26 1.89
C VAL A 517 -8.48 -9.54 2.05
N VAL A 518 -8.45 -8.23 1.92
CA VAL A 518 -9.56 -7.37 2.36
C VAL A 518 -10.18 -6.66 1.15
N GLY A 519 -11.44 -6.97 0.88
CA GLY A 519 -12.28 -6.28 -0.11
C GLY A 519 -13.04 -5.08 0.49
N TRP A 520 -14.16 -4.71 -0.13
CA TRP A 520 -14.95 -3.53 0.22
C TRP A 520 -16.04 -3.85 1.23
N THR A 521 -16.16 -3.02 2.27
CA THR A 521 -17.25 -3.02 3.27
C THR A 521 -18.61 -2.65 2.65
N PHE A 522 -18.59 -1.76 1.66
CA PHE A 522 -19.74 -1.28 0.87
C PHE A 522 -19.70 -1.76 -0.58
N ASP A 523 -20.69 -1.38 -1.36
CA ASP A 523 -20.76 -1.79 -2.77
C ASP A 523 -19.53 -1.31 -3.55
N PRO A 524 -18.79 -2.23 -4.20
CA PRO A 524 -17.56 -1.89 -4.89
C PRO A 524 -17.83 -1.05 -6.15
N PRO A 525 -16.89 -0.18 -6.57
CA PRO A 525 -17.06 0.65 -7.76
C PRO A 525 -17.25 -0.18 -9.04
N ALA A 526 -18.09 0.32 -9.94
CA ALA A 526 -18.37 -0.35 -11.21
C ALA A 526 -17.14 -0.36 -12.15
N GLY A 527 -17.02 -1.40 -12.97
CA GLY A 527 -15.97 -1.51 -14.00
C GLY A 527 -14.58 -1.87 -13.47
N MET A 528 -14.48 -2.35 -12.23
CA MET A 528 -13.26 -2.91 -11.64
C MET A 528 -13.26 -4.43 -11.72
N GLN A 529 -12.08 -5.03 -11.78
CA GLN A 529 -11.86 -6.48 -11.74
C GLN A 529 -10.70 -6.79 -10.80
N VAL A 530 -10.91 -7.77 -9.93
CA VAL A 530 -9.90 -8.26 -8.99
C VAL A 530 -9.61 -9.73 -9.28
N ASP A 531 -8.33 -10.07 -9.41
CA ASP A 531 -7.86 -11.45 -9.44
C ASP A 531 -6.87 -11.69 -8.29
N VAL A 532 -7.27 -12.53 -7.33
CA VAL A 532 -6.44 -12.95 -6.19
C VAL A 532 -6.12 -14.44 -6.33
N LEU A 533 -4.82 -14.76 -6.33
CA LEU A 533 -4.28 -16.11 -6.33
C LEU A 533 -3.38 -16.33 -5.11
N LEU A 534 -3.82 -17.19 -4.19
CA LEU A 534 -3.10 -17.65 -3.03
C LEU A 534 -2.79 -19.14 -3.24
N SER A 535 -1.54 -19.48 -3.55
CA SER A 535 -1.17 -20.83 -3.97
C SER A 535 0.01 -21.36 -3.14
N GLY A 536 -0.04 -22.62 -2.71
CA GLY A 536 1.11 -23.23 -2.03
C GLY A 536 1.42 -22.63 -0.65
N LEU A 537 0.47 -21.97 0.01
CA LEU A 537 0.72 -21.30 1.28
C LEU A 537 1.03 -22.32 2.38
N LYS A 538 1.99 -22.00 3.24
CA LYS A 538 2.32 -22.79 4.44
C LYS A 538 2.14 -21.93 5.68
N VAL A 539 0.96 -21.98 6.29
CA VAL A 539 0.64 -21.20 7.50
C VAL A 539 0.75 -22.10 8.72
N ARG A 540 1.59 -21.70 9.69
CA ARG A 540 1.91 -22.49 10.89
C ARG A 540 1.95 -21.63 12.15
N SER A 541 2.19 -22.29 13.28
CA SER A 541 2.46 -21.63 14.56
C SER A 541 1.33 -20.72 15.06
N GLY A 542 0.08 -21.03 14.73
CA GLY A 542 -1.10 -20.26 15.16
C GLY A 542 -1.37 -19.00 14.34
N GLY A 543 -0.81 -18.88 13.14
CA GLY A 543 -1.28 -17.94 12.12
C GLY A 543 -2.52 -18.46 11.37
N GLY A 544 -3.17 -17.58 10.61
CA GLY A 544 -4.32 -17.95 9.78
C GLY A 544 -4.43 -17.14 8.48
N VAL A 545 -5.49 -17.40 7.72
CA VAL A 545 -5.83 -16.68 6.49
C VAL A 545 -7.23 -16.13 6.62
N LEU A 546 -7.41 -14.85 6.33
CA LEU A 546 -8.70 -14.16 6.36
C LEU A 546 -9.00 -13.55 5.00
N VAL A 547 -10.18 -13.85 4.46
CA VAL A 547 -10.73 -13.23 3.25
C VAL A 547 -11.99 -12.48 3.63
N ALA A 548 -12.06 -11.19 3.34
CA ALA A 548 -13.12 -10.31 3.87
C ALA A 548 -13.92 -9.56 2.80
N ASN A 549 -15.19 -9.39 3.13
CA ASN A 549 -16.15 -8.44 2.57
C ASN A 549 -16.54 -8.72 1.10
N ARG A 550 -16.72 -7.66 0.30
CA ARG A 550 -17.24 -7.69 -1.07
C ARG A 550 -16.13 -7.54 -2.11
N TYR A 551 -16.37 -8.08 -3.30
CA TYR A 551 -15.51 -7.92 -4.48
C TYR A 551 -16.34 -7.47 -5.70
N PRO A 552 -15.76 -6.65 -6.61
CA PRO A 552 -16.45 -6.20 -7.82
C PRO A 552 -16.94 -7.37 -8.69
N PRO A 553 -18.10 -7.27 -9.37
CA PRO A 553 -18.56 -8.31 -10.28
C PRO A 553 -17.51 -8.72 -11.31
N GLY A 554 -17.35 -10.02 -11.53
CA GLY A 554 -16.32 -10.62 -12.38
C GLY A 554 -15.01 -10.96 -11.66
N SER A 555 -14.89 -10.61 -10.37
CA SER A 555 -13.67 -10.88 -9.59
C SER A 555 -13.53 -12.36 -9.21
N ARG A 556 -12.27 -12.80 -9.06
CA ARG A 556 -11.90 -14.16 -8.68
C ARG A 556 -10.94 -14.12 -7.50
N VAL A 557 -11.28 -14.87 -6.46
CA VAL A 557 -10.41 -15.09 -5.30
C VAL A 557 -10.18 -16.59 -5.16
N THR A 558 -8.92 -17.02 -5.21
CA THR A 558 -8.56 -18.44 -5.22
C THR A 558 -7.52 -18.73 -4.15
N LEU A 559 -7.85 -19.63 -3.22
CA LEU A 559 -6.91 -20.25 -2.29
C LEU A 559 -6.73 -21.71 -2.71
N VAL A 560 -5.51 -22.10 -3.05
CA VAL A 560 -5.27 -23.40 -3.68
C VAL A 560 -3.96 -24.05 -3.23
N ASP A 561 -3.94 -25.39 -3.22
CA ASP A 561 -2.72 -26.18 -2.99
C ASP A 561 -1.99 -25.80 -1.70
N SER A 562 -2.72 -25.40 -0.65
CA SER A 562 -2.19 -24.76 0.55
C SER A 562 -2.36 -25.62 1.81
N ALA A 563 -1.54 -25.38 2.84
CA ALA A 563 -1.61 -26.04 4.14
C ALA A 563 -1.69 -25.01 5.27
N LEU A 564 -2.83 -24.98 5.96
CA LEU A 564 -3.14 -24.09 7.07
C LEU A 564 -3.21 -24.90 8.36
N ILE A 565 -2.20 -24.74 9.23
CA ILE A 565 -2.05 -25.56 10.44
C ILE A 565 -2.00 -24.65 11.67
N ALA A 566 -2.99 -24.78 12.53
CA ALA A 566 -3.07 -24.07 13.80
C ALA A 566 -2.99 -25.03 14.99
N GLU A 567 -1.87 -24.99 15.71
CA GLU A 567 -1.63 -25.76 16.95
C GLU A 567 -2.16 -25.03 18.20
N ARG A 568 -2.47 -23.74 18.06
CA ARG A 568 -3.02 -22.85 19.08
C ARG A 568 -4.06 -21.93 18.45
N ARG A 569 -4.90 -21.30 19.28
CA ARG A 569 -5.89 -20.31 18.82
C ARG A 569 -5.20 -19.26 17.95
N VAL A 570 -5.76 -19.01 16.77
CA VAL A 570 -5.35 -17.94 15.86
C VAL A 570 -5.92 -16.63 16.37
N ALA A 571 -5.05 -15.64 16.58
CA ALA A 571 -5.42 -14.30 16.99
C ALA A 571 -5.42 -13.39 15.76
N TYR A 572 -6.61 -13.00 15.31
CA TYR A 572 -6.74 -12.00 14.25
C TYR A 572 -6.73 -10.58 14.82
N ARG A 573 -6.34 -9.59 14.00
CA ARG A 573 -6.34 -8.16 14.36
C ARG A 573 -7.68 -7.71 14.93
N SER A 574 -7.64 -6.79 15.90
CA SER A 574 -8.82 -6.29 16.63
C SER A 574 -9.91 -5.67 15.76
N ALA A 575 -9.57 -5.23 14.54
CA ALA A 575 -10.54 -4.77 13.54
C ALA A 575 -11.50 -5.87 13.05
N TYR A 576 -11.16 -7.15 13.26
CA TYR A 576 -11.96 -8.31 12.89
C TYR A 576 -12.40 -9.07 14.15
N ASP A 577 -13.47 -8.58 14.78
CA ASP A 577 -14.05 -9.27 15.94
C ASP A 577 -14.70 -10.59 15.51
N LEU A 578 -14.19 -11.70 16.05
CA LEU A 578 -14.70 -13.04 15.83
C LEU A 578 -15.58 -13.54 16.99
N GLY A 579 -15.92 -12.67 17.95
CA GLY A 579 -16.79 -13.04 19.08
C GLY A 579 -16.22 -14.15 19.96
N GLY A 580 -14.89 -14.25 20.06
CA GLY A 580 -14.18 -15.31 20.79
C GLY A 580 -13.99 -16.62 20.03
N ALA A 581 -14.53 -16.74 18.80
CA ALA A 581 -14.25 -17.85 17.90
C ALA A 581 -12.85 -17.71 17.26
N SER A 582 -12.29 -18.83 16.79
CA SER A 582 -10.98 -18.85 16.14
C SER A 582 -10.97 -19.92 15.05
N GLY A 583 -10.53 -19.55 13.85
CA GLY A 583 -10.46 -20.44 12.69
C GLY A 583 -9.15 -20.30 11.90
N CYS A 584 -8.72 -21.38 11.25
CA CYS A 584 -7.52 -21.36 10.41
C CYS A 584 -7.73 -20.55 9.13
N LEU A 585 -8.89 -20.74 8.50
CA LEU A 585 -9.37 -19.95 7.38
C LEU A 585 -10.64 -19.21 7.81
N VAL A 586 -10.63 -17.89 7.74
CA VAL A 586 -11.77 -17.04 8.08
C VAL A 586 -12.35 -16.37 6.84
N LEU A 587 -13.66 -16.49 6.65
CA LEU A 587 -14.44 -15.78 5.64
C LEU A 587 -15.29 -14.71 6.35
N TYR A 588 -14.87 -13.46 6.31
CA TYR A 588 -15.45 -12.40 7.13
C TYR A 588 -16.43 -11.52 6.34
N ASN A 589 -17.67 -11.39 6.79
CA ASN A 589 -18.75 -10.61 6.15
C ASN A 589 -18.86 -10.85 4.64
N LEU A 590 -18.83 -12.12 4.23
CA LEU A 590 -18.69 -12.49 2.82
C LEU A 590 -19.98 -12.19 2.05
N ASN A 591 -19.90 -11.23 1.13
CA ASN A 591 -21.01 -10.88 0.23
C ASN A 591 -20.51 -10.79 -1.21
N LEU A 592 -20.75 -11.84 -1.98
CA LEU A 592 -20.28 -11.98 -3.36
C LEU A 592 -21.41 -11.70 -4.34
N THR A 593 -21.16 -10.76 -5.25
CA THR A 593 -22.09 -10.36 -6.30
C THR A 593 -21.39 -10.56 -7.64
N GLY A 594 -21.82 -11.57 -8.42
CA GLY A 594 -21.17 -11.95 -9.68
C GLY A 594 -19.67 -12.26 -9.56
N SER A 595 -19.21 -12.63 -8.37
CA SER A 595 -17.80 -12.90 -8.05
C SER A 595 -17.64 -14.34 -7.54
N VAL A 596 -16.44 -14.89 -7.68
CA VAL A 596 -16.17 -16.29 -7.34
C VAL A 596 -15.05 -16.38 -6.31
N LEU A 597 -15.32 -17.06 -5.19
CA LEU A 597 -14.32 -17.47 -4.21
C LEU A 597 -14.15 -19.00 -4.28
N THR A 598 -12.93 -19.47 -4.50
CA THR A 598 -12.61 -20.90 -4.58
C THR A 598 -11.53 -21.24 -3.55
N VAL A 599 -11.81 -22.21 -2.70
CA VAL A 599 -10.83 -22.87 -1.83
C VAL A 599 -10.67 -24.28 -2.36
N ALA A 600 -9.53 -24.59 -2.96
CA ALA A 600 -9.30 -25.86 -3.64
C ALA A 600 -8.06 -26.58 -3.11
N ARG A 601 -8.09 -27.92 -3.01
CA ARG A 601 -6.91 -28.75 -2.66
C ARG A 601 -6.13 -28.20 -1.45
N THR A 602 -6.85 -27.75 -0.43
CA THR A 602 -6.28 -27.07 0.73
C THR A 602 -6.45 -27.93 1.97
N GLN A 603 -5.38 -28.12 2.72
CA GLN A 603 -5.38 -28.83 3.99
C GLN A 603 -5.55 -27.83 5.13
N VAL A 604 -6.50 -28.09 6.03
CA VAL A 604 -6.80 -27.28 7.20
C VAL A 604 -6.75 -28.16 8.44
N VAL A 605 -5.80 -27.91 9.34
CA VAL A 605 -5.59 -28.70 10.56
C VAL A 605 -5.60 -27.79 11.78
N ALA A 606 -6.56 -28.01 12.68
CA ALA A 606 -6.72 -27.22 13.89
C ALA A 606 -6.74 -28.12 15.13
N VAL A 607 -5.72 -27.99 16.00
CA VAL A 607 -5.43 -28.97 17.08
C VAL A 607 -5.62 -28.38 18.49
N PHE A 608 -6.51 -27.41 18.64
CA PHE A 608 -6.81 -26.76 19.93
C PHE A 608 -8.29 -26.91 20.31
N SER A 609 -8.63 -26.63 21.58
CA SER A 609 -10.01 -26.72 22.07
C SER A 609 -10.92 -25.71 21.37
N ASP A 610 -12.12 -26.15 20.97
CA ASP A 610 -13.10 -25.36 20.21
C ASP A 610 -12.59 -24.92 18.82
N ALA A 611 -11.64 -25.68 18.26
CA ALA A 611 -11.08 -25.40 16.94
C ALA A 611 -12.13 -25.35 15.84
N VAL A 612 -12.04 -24.32 14.98
CA VAL A 612 -12.78 -24.28 13.73
C VAL A 612 -11.77 -24.38 12.57
N GLY A 613 -12.00 -25.27 11.62
CA GLY A 613 -11.17 -25.35 10.42
C GLY A 613 -11.38 -24.11 9.55
N VAL A 614 -12.57 -24.01 8.96
CA VAL A 614 -13.04 -22.88 8.16
C VAL A 614 -14.19 -22.19 8.88
N LEU A 615 -14.04 -20.90 9.18
CA LEU A 615 -15.03 -20.10 9.91
C LEU A 615 -15.53 -18.96 9.04
N ALA A 616 -16.80 -18.96 8.68
CA ALA A 616 -17.45 -17.79 8.11
C ALA A 616 -18.15 -17.00 9.22
N VAL A 617 -17.85 -15.70 9.33
CA VAL A 617 -18.44 -14.79 10.34
C VAL A 617 -19.22 -13.69 9.64
N GLY A 618 -20.41 -13.36 10.14
CA GLY A 618 -21.30 -12.37 9.53
C GLY A 618 -22.14 -12.90 8.38
N GLY A 619 -22.22 -14.22 8.25
CA GLY A 619 -22.96 -14.94 7.23
C GLY A 619 -22.27 -15.00 5.86
N VAL A 620 -22.92 -15.69 4.92
CA VAL A 620 -22.50 -15.80 3.52
C VAL A 620 -23.65 -15.37 2.63
N ALA A 621 -23.43 -14.33 1.83
CA ALA A 621 -24.39 -13.84 0.85
C ALA A 621 -23.84 -13.99 -0.58
N LEU A 622 -24.59 -14.65 -1.46
CA LEU A 622 -24.23 -14.88 -2.85
C LEU A 622 -25.34 -14.37 -3.78
N SER A 623 -25.01 -13.53 -4.76
CA SER A 623 -25.98 -13.00 -5.71
C SER A 623 -25.41 -12.86 -7.13
N LEU A 624 -26.29 -12.76 -8.12
CA LEU A 624 -25.95 -12.53 -9.54
C LEU A 624 -24.91 -13.53 -10.10
N ARG A 625 -25.16 -14.83 -9.97
CA ARG A 625 -24.25 -15.91 -10.39
C ARG A 625 -22.90 -15.90 -9.65
N ALA A 626 -22.89 -15.47 -8.40
CA ALA A 626 -21.73 -15.61 -7.52
C ALA A 626 -21.52 -17.07 -7.09
N ALA A 627 -20.30 -17.42 -6.72
CA ALA A 627 -20.01 -18.77 -6.25
C ALA A 627 -19.00 -18.82 -5.10
N LEU A 628 -19.23 -19.74 -4.17
CA LEU A 628 -18.28 -20.18 -3.16
C LEU A 628 -18.05 -21.70 -3.35
N TYR A 629 -16.85 -22.06 -3.80
CA TYR A 629 -16.43 -23.45 -4.00
C TYR A 629 -15.44 -23.87 -2.93
N LEU A 630 -15.74 -24.97 -2.25
CA LEU A 630 -14.85 -25.71 -1.37
C LEU A 630 -14.58 -27.06 -2.05
N ASP A 631 -13.51 -27.14 -2.85
CA ASP A 631 -13.15 -28.29 -3.68
C ASP A 631 -11.95 -29.04 -3.09
N ARG A 632 -12.05 -30.35 -2.87
CA ARG A 632 -10.92 -31.14 -2.33
C ARG A 632 -10.31 -30.51 -1.08
N LEU A 633 -11.18 -30.03 -0.19
CA LEU A 633 -10.79 -29.48 1.10
C LEU A 633 -10.56 -30.66 2.05
N SER A 634 -9.41 -30.70 2.72
CA SER A 634 -9.15 -31.69 3.77
C SER A 634 -9.14 -30.97 5.11
N VAL A 635 -10.14 -31.21 5.96
CA VAL A 635 -10.27 -30.56 7.26
C VAL A 635 -10.12 -31.57 8.39
N GLN A 636 -9.22 -31.28 9.31
CA GLN A 636 -9.07 -32.03 10.55
C GLN A 636 -9.15 -31.08 11.73
N THR A 637 -10.10 -31.33 12.63
CA THR A 637 -10.20 -30.60 13.89
C THR A 637 -10.14 -31.58 15.06
N ALA A 638 -9.54 -31.18 16.18
CA ALA A 638 -9.51 -32.00 17.39
C ALA A 638 -10.86 -31.93 18.12
N LEU A 639 -11.90 -32.55 17.54
CA LEU A 639 -13.29 -32.54 18.04
C LEU A 639 -13.98 -31.18 17.94
N GLY A 640 -13.46 -30.27 17.11
CA GLY A 640 -14.06 -28.97 16.83
C GLY A 640 -14.91 -28.97 15.55
N LEU A 641 -15.28 -27.79 15.04
CA LEU A 641 -16.11 -27.68 13.83
C LEU A 641 -15.24 -27.69 12.56
N GLY A 642 -15.62 -28.47 11.55
CA GLY A 642 -14.92 -28.49 10.26
C GLY A 642 -15.07 -27.17 9.52
N VAL A 643 -16.26 -26.93 8.96
CA VAL A 643 -16.71 -25.66 8.39
C VAL A 643 -17.84 -25.13 9.27
N SER A 644 -17.70 -23.94 9.86
CA SER A 644 -18.78 -23.26 10.58
C SER A 644 -19.16 -21.95 9.90
N VAL A 645 -20.45 -21.70 9.76
CA VAL A 645 -20.99 -20.41 9.28
C VAL A 645 -21.81 -19.76 10.39
N GLU A 646 -21.33 -18.64 10.91
CA GLU A 646 -21.99 -17.80 11.90
C GLU A 646 -22.70 -16.64 11.19
N GLY A 647 -24.05 -16.62 11.19
CA GLY A 647 -24.85 -15.56 10.56
C GLY A 647 -25.70 -16.00 9.36
N GLY A 648 -25.80 -17.31 9.09
CA GLY A 648 -26.66 -17.87 8.04
C GLY A 648 -26.09 -17.80 6.61
N VAL A 649 -26.84 -18.34 5.66
CA VAL A 649 -26.46 -18.39 4.24
C VAL A 649 -27.62 -17.92 3.37
N THR A 650 -27.34 -17.00 2.45
CA THR A 650 -28.31 -16.54 1.44
C THR A 650 -27.69 -16.64 0.06
N ALA A 651 -28.40 -17.28 -0.88
CA ALA A 651 -27.95 -17.37 -2.27
C ALA A 651 -29.11 -17.12 -3.24
N VAL A 652 -28.94 -16.17 -4.15
CA VAL A 652 -29.97 -15.75 -5.10
C VAL A 652 -29.45 -15.64 -6.53
N ALA A 653 -30.36 -15.70 -7.51
CA ALA A 653 -30.11 -15.38 -8.92
C ALA A 653 -28.99 -16.23 -9.57
N GLY A 654 -29.10 -17.56 -9.50
CA GLY A 654 -28.19 -18.49 -10.17
C GLY A 654 -26.85 -18.65 -9.46
N SER A 655 -26.79 -18.40 -8.16
CA SER A 655 -25.56 -18.50 -7.36
C SER A 655 -25.33 -19.92 -6.84
N VAL A 656 -24.09 -20.24 -6.47
CA VAL A 656 -23.68 -21.61 -6.09
C VAL A 656 -22.86 -21.60 -4.80
N LEU A 657 -23.28 -22.39 -3.81
CA LEU A 657 -22.44 -22.78 -2.68
C LEU A 657 -22.19 -24.29 -2.79
N ALA A 658 -20.95 -24.69 -3.01
CA ALA A 658 -20.63 -26.08 -3.29
C ALA A 658 -19.44 -26.57 -2.46
N LEU A 659 -19.65 -27.70 -1.79
CA LEU A 659 -18.64 -28.51 -1.14
C LEU A 659 -18.48 -29.80 -1.94
N VAL A 660 -17.30 -30.02 -2.53
CA VAL A 660 -17.06 -31.06 -3.52
C VAL A 660 -15.78 -31.81 -3.19
N ASP A 661 -15.79 -33.13 -3.28
CA ASP A 661 -14.61 -34.01 -3.14
C ASP A 661 -13.82 -33.77 -1.84
N SER A 662 -14.50 -33.36 -0.75
CA SER A 662 -13.84 -32.88 0.48
C SER A 662 -13.86 -33.93 1.60
N ASP A 663 -12.78 -33.97 2.38
CA ASP A 663 -12.55 -34.93 3.45
C ASP A 663 -12.56 -34.24 4.81
N PHE A 664 -13.34 -34.78 5.75
CA PHE A 664 -13.46 -34.26 7.11
C PHE A 664 -13.10 -35.35 8.11
N LEU A 665 -12.21 -35.04 9.05
CA LEU A 665 -11.70 -35.99 10.02
C LEU A 665 -11.77 -35.43 11.45
N LEU A 666 -12.33 -36.22 12.36
CA LEU A 666 -12.39 -35.95 13.81
C LEU A 666 -13.16 -34.66 14.19
N CYS A 667 -14.01 -34.15 13.30
CA CYS A 667 -14.84 -32.99 13.60
C CYS A 667 -16.03 -33.34 14.51
N GLU A 668 -16.53 -32.40 15.32
CA GLU A 668 -17.85 -32.54 15.93
C GLU A 668 -18.92 -32.59 14.84
N HIS A 669 -18.89 -31.58 13.97
CA HIS A 669 -19.66 -31.48 12.72
C HIS A 669 -18.71 -31.14 11.58
N ALA A 670 -18.85 -31.82 10.44
CA ALA A 670 -18.08 -31.47 9.24
C ALA A 670 -18.52 -30.11 8.69
N VAL A 671 -19.82 -29.86 8.62
CA VAL A 671 -20.40 -28.56 8.24
C VAL A 671 -21.47 -28.18 9.24
N SER A 672 -21.38 -26.96 9.79
CA SER A 672 -22.35 -26.39 10.72
C SER A 672 -22.75 -24.99 10.24
N VAL A 673 -24.05 -24.73 10.12
CA VAL A 673 -24.57 -23.40 9.83
C VAL A 673 -25.42 -22.92 10.99
N ARG A 674 -24.96 -21.84 11.63
CA ARG A 674 -25.64 -21.14 12.71
C ARG A 674 -26.37 -19.92 12.18
N GLY A 675 -27.63 -20.16 11.78
CA GLY A 675 -28.51 -19.17 11.15
C GLY A 675 -29.41 -19.81 10.10
N ASP A 676 -30.27 -19.00 9.47
CA ASP A 676 -31.15 -19.47 8.40
C ASP A 676 -30.37 -19.72 7.11
N VAL A 677 -30.81 -20.71 6.33
CA VAL A 677 -30.33 -20.96 4.97
C VAL A 677 -31.45 -20.66 3.99
N SER A 678 -31.22 -19.73 3.08
CA SER A 678 -32.20 -19.31 2.07
C SER A 678 -31.61 -19.36 0.67
N MET A 679 -32.17 -20.21 -0.18
CA MET A 679 -31.76 -20.36 -1.57
C MET A 679 -32.91 -19.98 -2.50
N SER A 680 -32.66 -19.07 -3.43
CA SER A 680 -33.63 -18.66 -4.46
C SER A 680 -33.04 -18.76 -5.85
N GLY A 681 -33.56 -19.68 -6.67
CA GLY A 681 -33.00 -19.98 -8.01
C GLY A 681 -31.49 -20.24 -8.00
N SER A 682 -31.00 -20.88 -6.94
CA SER A 682 -29.58 -21.06 -6.61
C SER A 682 -29.34 -22.46 -6.04
N VAL A 683 -28.08 -22.89 -5.95
CA VAL A 683 -27.74 -24.28 -5.64
C VAL A 683 -26.85 -24.39 -4.41
N LEU A 684 -27.19 -25.32 -3.51
CA LEU A 684 -26.39 -25.76 -2.38
C LEU A 684 -25.98 -27.21 -2.62
N GLU A 685 -24.68 -27.49 -2.76
CA GLU A 685 -24.17 -28.81 -3.12
C GLU A 685 -23.22 -29.38 -2.07
N PHE A 686 -23.42 -30.66 -1.74
CA PHE A 686 -22.51 -31.54 -1.02
C PHE A 686 -22.27 -32.76 -1.90
N VAL A 687 -21.09 -32.86 -2.51
CA VAL A 687 -20.82 -33.87 -3.53
C VAL A 687 -19.53 -34.61 -3.24
N ARG A 688 -19.56 -35.96 -3.30
CA ARG A 688 -18.38 -36.84 -3.17
C ARG A 688 -17.52 -36.54 -1.93
N SER A 689 -18.13 -36.13 -0.83
CA SER A 689 -17.40 -35.77 0.40
C SER A 689 -17.42 -36.93 1.41
N ASP A 690 -16.30 -37.12 2.11
CA ASP A 690 -16.14 -38.12 3.16
C ASP A 690 -16.15 -37.45 4.54
N PHE A 691 -17.05 -37.91 5.40
CA PHE A 691 -17.25 -37.40 6.75
C PHE A 691 -16.85 -38.49 7.75
N ALA A 692 -15.56 -38.53 8.06
CA ALA A 692 -14.93 -39.59 8.83
C ALA A 692 -14.78 -39.23 10.32
N SER A 693 -15.18 -40.15 11.18
CA SER A 693 -15.08 -40.06 12.65
C SER A 693 -15.69 -38.79 13.24
N THR A 694 -16.80 -38.32 12.69
CA THR A 694 -17.51 -37.17 13.25
C THR A 694 -18.20 -37.54 14.57
N GLN A 695 -18.09 -36.72 15.62
CA GLN A 695 -18.76 -37.02 16.90
C GLN A 695 -20.29 -36.88 16.84
N SER A 696 -20.79 -36.03 15.94
CA SER A 696 -22.20 -35.70 15.85
C SER A 696 -22.70 -35.86 14.39
N TYR A 697 -23.56 -34.97 13.91
CA TYR A 697 -24.03 -34.96 12.51
C TYR A 697 -22.92 -34.52 11.55
N ALA A 698 -22.88 -35.05 10.32
CA ALA A 698 -21.94 -34.54 9.33
C ALA A 698 -22.30 -33.09 8.93
N VAL A 699 -23.57 -32.86 8.55
CA VAL A 699 -24.10 -31.53 8.23
C VAL A 699 -25.17 -31.14 9.24
N MET A 700 -24.99 -29.99 9.89
CA MET A 700 -25.85 -29.45 10.93
C MET A 700 -26.39 -28.07 10.55
N PHE A 701 -27.70 -27.93 10.40
CA PHE A 701 -28.38 -26.64 10.32
C PHE A 701 -29.04 -26.31 11.67
N SER A 702 -28.66 -25.21 12.30
CA SER A 702 -29.23 -24.80 13.58
C SER A 702 -30.62 -24.16 13.46
N SER A 703 -31.08 -23.87 12.24
CA SER A 703 -32.35 -23.20 11.97
C SER A 703 -33.05 -23.83 10.75
N ALA A 704 -33.97 -23.09 10.12
CA ALA A 704 -34.70 -23.51 8.93
C ALA A 704 -33.86 -23.40 7.65
N VAL A 705 -34.18 -24.26 6.69
CA VAL A 705 -33.62 -24.24 5.33
C VAL A 705 -34.77 -23.99 4.35
N GLY A 706 -34.71 -22.91 3.59
CA GLY A 706 -35.72 -22.52 2.62
C GLY A 706 -35.19 -22.55 1.18
N LEU A 707 -35.90 -23.24 0.31
CA LEU A 707 -35.61 -23.32 -1.13
C LEU A 707 -36.80 -22.77 -1.94
N SER A 708 -36.54 -21.83 -2.83
CA SER A 708 -37.54 -21.18 -3.68
C SER A 708 -37.06 -20.92 -5.10
N GLY A 709 -37.99 -20.65 -6.03
CA GLY A 709 -37.65 -20.11 -7.35
C GLY A 709 -36.75 -21.00 -8.21
N GLY A 710 -36.92 -22.32 -8.14
CA GLY A 710 -36.06 -23.27 -8.87
C GLY A 710 -34.74 -23.58 -8.18
N ALA A 711 -34.61 -23.31 -6.88
CA ALA A 711 -33.42 -23.65 -6.11
C ALA A 711 -33.22 -25.16 -5.95
N MET A 712 -32.01 -25.57 -5.60
CA MET A 712 -31.68 -26.98 -5.38
C MET A 712 -30.75 -27.19 -4.18
N LEU A 713 -31.07 -28.17 -3.35
CA LEU A 713 -30.14 -28.76 -2.38
C LEU A 713 -29.77 -30.15 -2.88
N LEU A 714 -28.49 -30.35 -3.17
CA LEU A 714 -27.93 -31.59 -3.70
C LEU A 714 -26.99 -32.22 -2.67
N ALA A 715 -27.31 -33.42 -2.21
CA ALA A 715 -26.37 -34.31 -1.52
C ALA A 715 -26.13 -35.54 -2.39
N LYS A 716 -24.92 -35.68 -2.94
CA LYS A 716 -24.60 -36.76 -3.87
C LYS A 716 -23.28 -37.45 -3.53
N GLU A 717 -23.29 -38.78 -3.51
CA GLU A 717 -22.07 -39.59 -3.36
C GLU A 717 -21.26 -39.29 -2.08
N ASN A 718 -21.93 -38.80 -1.01
CA ASN A 718 -21.25 -38.54 0.27
C ASN A 718 -21.21 -39.79 1.15
N VAL A 719 -20.19 -39.87 2.01
CA VAL A 719 -20.01 -40.95 2.98
C VAL A 719 -20.00 -40.36 4.39
N HIS A 720 -20.72 -40.99 5.32
CA HIS A 720 -20.69 -40.66 6.74
C HIS A 720 -20.58 -41.93 7.56
N ASP A 721 -19.47 -42.07 8.28
CA ASP A 721 -19.10 -43.29 9.00
C ASP A 721 -19.62 -43.34 10.45
N SER A 722 -20.38 -42.33 10.89
CA SER A 722 -20.95 -42.35 12.23
C SER A 722 -22.01 -43.44 12.37
N ILE A 723 -21.90 -44.22 13.45
CA ILE A 723 -22.85 -45.28 13.82
C ILE A 723 -23.94 -44.80 14.79
N SER A 724 -23.90 -43.53 15.20
CA SER A 724 -24.80 -42.98 16.23
C SER A 724 -25.59 -41.75 15.77
N LYS A 725 -25.26 -41.19 14.61
CA LYS A 725 -25.76 -39.89 14.14
C LYS A 725 -26.01 -39.89 12.64
N GLU A 726 -26.98 -39.09 12.23
CA GLU A 726 -27.40 -38.90 10.85
C GLU A 726 -26.40 -38.08 10.02
N LEU A 727 -26.41 -38.29 8.70
CA LEU A 727 -25.65 -37.51 7.73
C LEU A 727 -26.04 -36.03 7.77
N LEU A 728 -27.33 -35.73 7.86
CA LEU A 728 -27.83 -34.36 7.86
C LEU A 728 -28.92 -34.14 8.90
N TYR A 729 -28.76 -33.09 9.68
CA TYR A 729 -29.73 -32.61 10.67
C TYR A 729 -30.11 -31.16 10.40
N ALA A 730 -31.38 -30.83 10.60
CA ALA A 730 -31.85 -29.45 10.67
C ALA A 730 -32.77 -29.29 11.88
N ALA A 731 -32.50 -28.28 12.72
CA ALA A 731 -33.36 -27.96 13.85
C ALA A 731 -34.70 -27.40 13.40
N GLY A 732 -34.71 -26.62 12.33
CA GLY A 732 -35.91 -26.07 11.69
C GLY A 732 -36.46 -26.96 10.58
N ALA A 733 -37.52 -26.50 9.94
CA ALA A 733 -38.08 -27.16 8.77
C ALA A 733 -37.20 -26.93 7.53
N VAL A 734 -37.08 -27.97 6.69
CA VAL A 734 -36.52 -27.87 5.35
C VAL A 734 -37.70 -27.68 4.40
N THR A 735 -37.89 -26.46 3.91
CA THR A 735 -39.01 -26.07 3.05
C THR A 735 -38.56 -25.93 1.60
N ALA A 736 -39.34 -26.48 0.68
CA ALA A 736 -39.09 -26.33 -0.75
C ALA A 736 -40.38 -25.92 -1.48
N THR A 737 -40.30 -24.85 -2.28
CA THR A 737 -41.38 -24.32 -3.11
C THR A 737 -40.88 -24.16 -4.54
N GLY A 738 -41.46 -24.89 -5.51
CA GLY A 738 -40.96 -24.91 -6.88
C GLY A 738 -39.46 -25.23 -7.00
N SER A 739 -38.94 -26.07 -6.10
CA SER A 739 -37.50 -26.30 -5.88
C SER A 739 -37.19 -27.77 -5.64
N THR A 740 -35.93 -28.18 -5.77
CA THR A 740 -35.52 -29.59 -5.72
C THR A 740 -34.67 -29.93 -4.50
N LEU A 741 -35.06 -30.96 -3.75
CA LEU A 741 -34.22 -31.67 -2.79
C LEU A 741 -33.73 -32.97 -3.44
N SER A 742 -32.42 -33.19 -3.52
CA SER A 742 -31.85 -34.34 -4.22
C SER A 742 -30.80 -35.07 -3.36
N PHE A 743 -31.07 -36.34 -3.04
CA PHE A 743 -30.19 -37.21 -2.27
C PHE A 743 -29.87 -38.47 -3.08
N VAL A 744 -28.67 -38.55 -3.65
CA VAL A 744 -28.31 -39.61 -4.59
C VAL A 744 -26.98 -40.29 -4.22
N ARG A 745 -26.95 -41.62 -4.13
CA ARG A 745 -25.73 -42.41 -3.88
C ARG A 745 -24.98 -42.08 -2.58
N ASN A 746 -25.64 -41.51 -1.58
CA ASN A 746 -25.00 -41.27 -0.28
C ASN A 746 -24.97 -42.55 0.55
N GLN A 747 -24.01 -42.66 1.45
CA GLN A 747 -23.81 -43.81 2.34
C GLN A 747 -23.65 -43.33 3.78
N GLY A 748 -24.56 -43.76 4.67
CA GLY A 748 -24.46 -43.58 6.11
C GLY A 748 -24.36 -44.94 6.83
N LEU A 749 -23.57 -45.01 7.90
CA LEU A 749 -23.50 -46.19 8.75
C LEU A 749 -24.59 -46.23 9.83
N PHE A 750 -25.25 -45.11 10.12
CA PHE A 750 -26.41 -45.08 11.00
C PHE A 750 -27.71 -45.51 10.30
N LEU A 751 -28.70 -45.98 11.08
CA LEU A 751 -30.01 -46.42 10.59
C LEU A 751 -30.79 -45.29 9.91
N ARG A 752 -30.63 -44.04 10.41
CA ARG A 752 -31.20 -42.84 9.80
C ARG A 752 -30.12 -42.06 9.07
N MET A 753 -30.46 -41.59 7.87
CA MET A 753 -29.60 -40.68 7.12
C MET A 753 -29.91 -39.23 7.43
N LEU A 754 -31.16 -38.92 7.77
CA LEU A 754 -31.66 -37.57 7.87
C LEU A 754 -32.50 -37.41 9.14
N SER A 755 -32.27 -36.33 9.87
CA SER A 755 -33.13 -35.89 10.98
C SER A 755 -33.61 -34.47 10.70
N VAL A 756 -34.62 -34.38 9.83
CA VAL A 756 -35.18 -33.12 9.33
C VAL A 756 -36.71 -33.17 9.28
N SER A 757 -37.35 -32.01 9.43
CA SER A 757 -38.77 -31.83 9.14
C SER A 757 -38.95 -31.27 7.73
N VAL A 758 -39.15 -32.13 6.74
CA VAL A 758 -39.31 -31.71 5.34
C VAL A 758 -40.75 -31.26 5.07
N SER A 759 -40.90 -30.09 4.45
CA SER A 759 -42.18 -29.55 3.97
C SER A 759 -42.06 -29.19 2.48
N LEU A 760 -42.81 -29.90 1.64
CA LEU A 760 -42.83 -29.71 0.19
C LEU A 760 -44.10 -28.96 -0.20
N ALA A 761 -43.95 -27.80 -0.85
CA ALA A 761 -45.05 -27.02 -1.42
C ALA A 761 -45.24 -27.33 -2.92
N ALA A 762 -46.17 -26.62 -3.57
CA ALA A 762 -46.46 -26.82 -5.00
C ALA A 762 -45.18 -26.76 -5.86
N GLU A 763 -45.10 -27.67 -6.84
CA GLU A 763 -43.99 -27.82 -7.79
C GLU A 763 -42.63 -28.20 -7.17
N ALA A 764 -42.57 -28.49 -5.86
CA ALA A 764 -41.35 -29.00 -5.24
C ALA A 764 -41.09 -30.47 -5.61
N GLN A 765 -39.82 -30.84 -5.75
CA GLN A 765 -39.39 -32.21 -6.08
C GLN A 765 -38.46 -32.75 -5.01
N LEU A 766 -38.74 -33.96 -4.52
CA LEU A 766 -37.82 -34.76 -3.72
C LEU A 766 -37.31 -35.92 -4.59
N ARG A 767 -36.00 -35.93 -4.87
CA ARG A 767 -35.32 -36.96 -5.68
C ARG A 767 -34.41 -37.78 -4.80
N VAL A 768 -34.65 -39.09 -4.76
CA VAL A 768 -33.84 -40.03 -3.97
C VAL A 768 -33.47 -41.22 -4.84
N ALA A 769 -32.19 -41.63 -4.82
CA ALA A 769 -31.75 -42.80 -5.59
C ALA A 769 -30.46 -43.41 -5.03
N CYS A 770 -30.39 -44.74 -4.99
CA CYS A 770 -29.17 -45.51 -4.72
C CYS A 770 -28.45 -45.17 -3.39
N ASN A 771 -29.17 -44.70 -2.37
CA ASN A 771 -28.57 -44.39 -1.07
C ASN A 771 -28.41 -45.66 -0.23
N ARG A 772 -27.48 -45.64 0.72
CA ARG A 772 -27.26 -46.71 1.70
C ARG A 772 -27.38 -46.16 3.13
N ALA A 773 -28.11 -46.87 3.99
CA ALA A 773 -28.19 -46.61 5.43
C ALA A 773 -27.98 -47.93 6.18
N ASP A 774 -27.22 -47.92 7.27
CA ASP A 774 -26.85 -49.12 8.04
C ASP A 774 -26.33 -50.26 7.14
N GLY A 775 -25.47 -49.90 6.17
CA GLY A 775 -24.90 -50.83 5.19
C GLY A 775 -25.86 -51.39 4.13
N ARG A 776 -27.16 -51.05 4.18
CA ARG A 776 -28.20 -51.55 3.27
C ARG A 776 -28.57 -50.55 2.19
N VAL A 777 -28.78 -51.01 0.97
CA VAL A 777 -29.28 -50.18 -0.14
C VAL A 777 -30.77 -49.91 0.09
N LEU A 778 -31.16 -48.64 0.04
CA LEU A 778 -32.56 -48.22 0.11
C LEU A 778 -33.21 -48.37 -1.27
N SER A 779 -34.34 -49.06 -1.32
CA SER A 779 -35.02 -49.48 -2.55
C SER A 779 -36.51 -49.13 -2.58
N THR A 780 -37.14 -48.97 -1.42
CA THR A 780 -38.58 -48.69 -1.30
C THR A 780 -38.86 -47.32 -0.67
N ALA A 781 -40.07 -46.82 -0.90
CA ALA A 781 -40.55 -45.59 -0.28
C ALA A 781 -40.51 -45.68 1.27
N ASP A 782 -40.94 -46.80 1.85
CA ASP A 782 -40.96 -46.96 3.30
C ASP A 782 -39.55 -46.99 3.92
N GLU A 783 -38.58 -47.60 3.23
CA GLU A 783 -37.17 -47.58 3.63
C GLU A 783 -36.58 -46.16 3.64
N TYR A 784 -36.90 -45.36 2.61
CA TYR A 784 -36.47 -43.96 2.55
C TYR A 784 -37.17 -43.07 3.60
N ALA A 785 -38.44 -43.32 3.89
CA ALA A 785 -39.15 -42.66 4.98
C ALA A 785 -38.55 -43.00 6.35
N ALA A 786 -38.21 -44.29 6.57
CA ALA A 786 -37.54 -44.75 7.78
C ALA A 786 -36.15 -44.11 7.94
N ALA A 787 -35.43 -43.91 6.83
CA ALA A 787 -34.15 -43.20 6.78
C ALA A 787 -34.27 -41.66 7.00
N GLY A 788 -35.49 -41.12 7.10
CA GLY A 788 -35.76 -39.74 7.50
C GLY A 788 -35.97 -38.73 6.35
N LEU A 789 -36.14 -39.20 5.11
CA LEU A 789 -36.31 -38.31 3.94
C LEU A 789 -37.69 -37.65 3.84
N TRP A 790 -38.72 -38.23 4.46
CA TRP A 790 -40.04 -37.60 4.65
C TRP A 790 -40.80 -38.27 5.79
N ARG A 791 -41.81 -37.57 6.35
CA ARG A 791 -42.80 -38.18 7.25
C ARG A 791 -44.08 -38.46 6.48
N GLY A 792 -44.59 -39.68 6.60
CA GLY A 792 -45.73 -40.17 5.84
C GLY A 792 -46.96 -39.26 5.91
N ARG A 793 -47.32 -38.67 4.76
CA ARG A 793 -48.66 -38.73 4.19
C ARG A 793 -48.52 -38.70 2.67
N LYS A 794 -48.98 -39.78 2.02
CA LYS A 794 -49.10 -39.89 0.56
C LYS A 794 -49.97 -38.75 0.06
N HIS A 795 -49.44 -37.90 -0.80
CA HIS A 795 -50.21 -37.19 -1.81
C HIS A 795 -49.49 -37.31 -3.14
#